data_AF-A2SF40-F1
#
_entry.id   AF-A2SF40-F1
#
_cell.length_a   1.000
_cell.length_b   1.000
_cell.length_c   1.000
_cell.angle_alpha   90.00
_cell.angle_beta   90.00
_cell.angle_gamma   90.00
#
_symmetry.space_group_name_H-M   'P 1'
#
loop_
_entity.id
_entity.type
_entity.pdbx_description
1 polymer ?
#
loop_
_entity_poly.entity_id
_entity_poly.type
_entity_poly.pdbx_seq_one_letter_code
_entity_poly.pdbx_strand_id
1 'polypeptide(L)'
;MKNQLGRQQALLLACSAALLGLGLTACGSGGGGSDTVTVQGDVPIAYVKRANTIRMNPTNGAPTAPGGDLMIREKSSPSAPEHNITTQFTQGQGDASDPEVSYDGKKIVFAMRCPTTNTAQIDGGPACTGRWNIWEYDMTTGGYTGGSFRRLTSSTQDDDVDPAYLPADRGFVFSSNRQTKSKTTQALGQTYYALDEYERERVFNLHTMTANGVNIQQISFNQSHDRNPVVRPNGDILFSRWEHVGDRNRFAIFRTKPDGTDMFVLYGAHSPGNSFLHPRDMDPAGAYSGFLTSSLMSLSGTHEGGSLMLVDAANYSEYNTPANRNVQALGGQAQITAQSLNDGRGLSRYGRVTSPFPLWDGTDRVLVGYRPCEVTRDGDVVSCATLSSAEIARLNDEERTEAEVAADPVQDNVPPSYAIYMYDPSKQTWLNVAAPPSGFMYTDPVALQQRPEPNAADPTNVDPTLAAQNLALIEVRSVYDTDGLDRMGTSMLAAADLPSGCTTAIEKTAPTDPLDTRNLVADLLRIKDPADPAYNCAPARFVRAVRAVAPQANMMGMREAIGETDFEPQQILGYAPVEPDGSFKLQVPADTPLALAIVDAKGRGIQTHLNWIQVRPGERRTCDGCHSPRRGAALNSGSIVNTLATALLPSMSGAHQSGETMASLRTRLDPTALSLGADMVYTDVWADTSRGGVARAPITVRYTGNTNPADDLATAVPVSGIINYAEHIQPLWTRNRGGNTCTGCHNDPAKLSLQGTTSGTGRLLSYDELLIGDPVIDAGTGLPVTRIEDGVPVIVRGAAVVETMSGNAGGLARMSRLTEILFGEELMAGAAARTAHPNPPGTAPNHATILNAAERRLVTEWMDLGGQYFNDLTSSPSVVNVAAALTQASFEAQVQPVLRASCSAGCHQPGGNAGASQTTPSYARNRFILTGDPGGDYNVTLTMISDTCNAAANYLLSRPSTVPHPAGAAGQSAAVLPVGSAGYTAIANWITSGCTP
;
A
#
# COMPACT_ATOMS: atom_id res chain seq x y z
N MET A 1 22.65 -6.35 38.59
CA MET A 1 22.88 -7.37 39.64
C MET A 1 23.48 -8.60 38.97
N LYS A 2 24.81 -8.66 38.78
CA LYS A 2 25.80 -9.46 39.54
C LYS A 2 25.39 -10.91 39.87
N ASN A 3 26.16 -11.83 39.29
CA ASN A 3 26.49 -13.22 39.68
C ASN A 3 25.41 -14.31 39.52
N GLN A 4 25.63 -15.23 38.59
CA GLN A 4 26.25 -16.53 38.92
C GLN A 4 26.81 -17.25 37.68
N LEU A 5 28.12 -17.51 37.71
CA LEU A 5 28.89 -18.40 36.84
C LEU A 5 28.97 -19.80 37.50
N GLY A 6 29.06 -20.86 36.70
CA GLY A 6 30.09 -21.88 36.97
C GLY A 6 29.84 -23.33 36.54
N ARG A 7 30.77 -23.79 35.67
CA ARG A 7 31.24 -25.17 35.34
C ARG A 7 30.60 -25.84 34.12
N GLN A 8 31.32 -26.31 33.11
CA GLN A 8 32.77 -26.58 32.94
C GLN A 8 33.11 -26.68 31.44
N GLN A 9 34.21 -26.04 31.02
CA GLN A 9 34.97 -26.34 29.80
C GLN A 9 36.19 -27.20 30.18
N ALA A 10 36.55 -28.18 29.34
CA ALA A 10 37.90 -28.39 28.82
C ALA A 10 38.01 -29.76 28.10
N LEU A 11 38.22 -29.73 26.78
CA LEU A 11 39.45 -30.26 26.17
C LEU A 11 39.62 -29.67 24.76
N LEU A 12 40.83 -29.20 24.49
CA LEU A 12 41.29 -28.44 23.34
C LEU A 12 42.24 -29.31 22.49
N LEU A 13 42.27 -29.02 21.18
CA LEU A 13 43.31 -29.31 20.18
C LEU A 13 43.61 -30.76 19.77
N ALA A 14 43.40 -31.07 18.48
CA ALA A 14 44.49 -31.27 17.52
C ALA A 14 43.99 -31.47 16.07
N CYS A 15 44.84 -31.06 15.12
CA CYS A 15 44.87 -31.34 13.67
C CYS A 15 44.11 -30.42 12.71
N SER A 16 44.84 -29.39 12.28
CA SER A 16 44.73 -28.73 10.98
C SER A 16 45.29 -29.61 9.84
N ALA A 17 44.80 -29.34 8.62
CA ALA A 17 45.36 -29.64 7.29
C ALA A 17 45.17 -31.05 6.68
N ALA A 18 44.25 -31.14 5.72
CA ALA A 18 44.52 -31.67 4.36
C ALA A 18 43.34 -31.35 3.41
N LEU A 19 43.66 -30.61 2.34
CA LEU A 19 42.82 -30.35 1.17
C LEU A 19 42.72 -31.60 0.25
N LEU A 20 41.63 -31.62 -0.54
CA LEU A 20 41.50 -32.16 -1.91
C LEU A 20 41.81 -33.65 -2.17
N GLY A 21 40.78 -34.39 -2.57
CA GLY A 21 40.92 -35.70 -3.20
C GLY A 21 39.58 -36.24 -3.71
N LEU A 22 39.43 -36.29 -5.04
CA LEU A 22 38.35 -36.92 -5.80
C LEU A 22 38.00 -38.34 -5.31
N GLY A 23 36.74 -38.72 -5.46
CA GLY A 23 36.26 -40.08 -5.21
C GLY A 23 34.98 -40.42 -5.97
N LEU A 24 35.06 -40.48 -7.30
CA LEU A 24 34.19 -41.33 -8.13
C LEU A 24 34.37 -42.79 -7.68
N THR A 25 33.33 -43.40 -7.12
CA THR A 25 33.19 -44.87 -7.08
C THR A 25 31.72 -45.26 -7.21
N ALA A 26 31.27 -45.45 -8.45
CA ALA A 26 30.17 -46.35 -8.78
C ALA A 26 30.79 -47.60 -9.43
N CYS A 27 30.84 -48.70 -8.69
CA CYS A 27 31.08 -50.03 -9.26
C CYS A 27 29.73 -50.72 -9.39
N GLY A 28 29.34 -50.99 -10.63
CA GLY A 28 28.07 -51.62 -10.96
C GLY A 28 28.04 -53.13 -10.78
N SER A 29 26.81 -53.64 -10.81
CA SER A 29 26.51 -54.95 -11.37
C SER A 29 25.13 -54.93 -12.04
N GLY A 30 25.13 -54.80 -13.37
CA GLY A 30 24.29 -55.54 -14.32
C GLY A 30 22.77 -55.44 -14.24
N GLY A 31 22.18 -54.63 -15.13
CA GLY A 31 20.81 -54.77 -15.62
C GLY A 31 20.42 -53.57 -16.51
N GLY A 32 20.51 -53.73 -17.84
CA GLY A 32 20.35 -52.63 -18.80
C GLY A 32 19.01 -51.89 -18.71
N GLY A 33 19.10 -50.59 -18.44
CA GLY A 33 18.06 -49.58 -18.54
C GLY A 33 18.76 -48.21 -18.52
N SER A 34 18.28 -47.23 -19.27
CA SER A 34 18.92 -45.92 -19.42
C SER A 34 19.19 -45.25 -18.06
N ASP A 35 20.47 -45.13 -17.70
CA ASP A 35 20.91 -44.44 -16.49
C ASP A 35 20.55 -42.94 -16.56
N THR A 36 19.41 -42.60 -15.98
CA THR A 36 19.07 -41.22 -15.58
C THR A 36 19.32 -41.13 -14.08
N VAL A 37 20.11 -40.14 -13.65
CA VAL A 37 20.27 -39.84 -12.22
C VAL A 37 18.91 -39.36 -11.72
N THR A 38 18.25 -40.22 -10.95
CA THR A 38 16.88 -40.03 -10.46
C THR A 38 16.90 -39.22 -9.18
N VAL A 39 16.10 -38.15 -9.15
CA VAL A 39 15.75 -37.41 -7.94
C VAL A 39 14.50 -38.08 -7.37
N GLN A 40 14.55 -38.45 -6.08
CA GLN A 40 13.51 -39.16 -5.35
C GLN A 40 12.07 -38.74 -5.75
N GLY A 41 11.33 -39.59 -6.45
CA GLY A 41 9.93 -39.35 -6.85
C GLY A 41 9.77 -38.44 -8.08
N ASP A 42 10.07 -38.99 -9.27
CA ASP A 42 9.99 -38.34 -10.59
C ASP A 42 8.59 -37.74 -10.85
N VAL A 43 8.50 -36.43 -11.06
CA VAL A 43 7.27 -35.76 -11.53
C VAL A 43 7.59 -34.96 -12.80
N PRO A 44 6.85 -35.14 -13.91
CA PRO A 44 6.99 -34.27 -15.08
C PRO A 44 6.60 -32.84 -14.70
N ILE A 45 7.30 -31.85 -15.24
CA ILE A 45 7.08 -30.44 -14.88
C ILE A 45 6.95 -29.57 -16.12
N ALA A 46 6.24 -28.46 -15.98
CA ALA A 46 6.34 -27.33 -16.88
C ALA A 46 6.91 -26.11 -16.13
N TYR A 47 7.52 -25.19 -16.85
CA TYR A 47 8.05 -23.93 -16.33
C TYR A 47 8.23 -22.97 -17.51
N VAL A 48 8.44 -21.69 -17.21
CA VAL A 48 8.73 -20.71 -18.25
C VAL A 48 10.21 -20.37 -18.27
N LYS A 49 10.78 -20.39 -19.46
CA LYS A 49 12.07 -19.76 -19.76
C LYS A 49 11.82 -18.31 -20.06
N ARG A 50 12.55 -17.39 -19.43
CA ARG A 50 12.44 -15.93 -19.65
C ARG A 50 13.81 -15.28 -19.70
N ALA A 51 13.94 -14.14 -20.37
CA ALA A 51 15.21 -13.41 -20.38
C ALA A 51 15.53 -12.86 -18.99
N ASN A 52 16.76 -13.02 -18.53
CA ASN A 52 17.17 -12.52 -17.20
C ASN A 52 17.38 -11.00 -17.13
N THR A 53 17.23 -10.30 -18.26
CA THR A 53 17.21 -8.84 -18.35
C THR A 53 15.88 -8.22 -17.92
N ILE A 54 14.84 -9.06 -17.75
CA ILE A 54 13.53 -8.61 -17.28
C ILE A 54 13.65 -8.18 -15.81
N ARG A 55 13.27 -6.93 -15.53
CA ARG A 55 13.15 -6.40 -14.17
C ARG A 55 11.78 -6.79 -13.59
N MET A 56 11.70 -8.00 -13.06
CA MET A 56 10.53 -8.50 -12.34
C MET A 56 10.42 -7.83 -10.97
N ASN A 57 9.25 -7.35 -10.60
CA ASN A 57 8.98 -6.80 -9.28
C ASN A 57 7.50 -7.07 -8.97
N PRO A 58 7.13 -7.28 -7.70
CA PRO A 58 5.72 -7.40 -7.30
C PRO A 58 4.80 -6.32 -7.88
N THR A 59 5.32 -5.10 -8.01
CA THR A 59 4.60 -3.93 -8.52
C THR A 59 4.51 -3.85 -10.05
N ASN A 60 5.00 -4.85 -10.79
CA ASN A 60 5.01 -4.84 -12.26
C ASN A 60 4.02 -5.89 -12.79
N GLY A 61 2.92 -5.45 -13.41
CA GLY A 61 1.84 -6.34 -13.83
C GLY A 61 2.14 -7.23 -15.05
N ALA A 62 2.91 -6.73 -16.03
CA ALA A 62 3.15 -7.49 -17.26
C ALA A 62 4.53 -7.23 -17.92
N PRO A 63 5.64 -7.32 -17.16
CA PRO A 63 6.98 -7.10 -17.74
C PRO A 63 7.29 -8.17 -18.79
N THR A 64 8.04 -7.82 -19.82
CA THR A 64 8.23 -8.69 -21.00
C THR A 64 9.56 -8.41 -21.70
N ALA A 65 10.22 -9.46 -22.20
CA ALA A 65 11.35 -9.33 -23.11
C ALA A 65 11.39 -10.51 -24.12
N PRO A 66 12.02 -10.32 -25.30
CA PRO A 66 12.17 -11.39 -26.29
C PRO A 66 12.90 -12.62 -25.76
N GLY A 67 12.44 -13.79 -26.17
CA GLY A 67 13.12 -15.09 -25.97
C GLY A 67 12.50 -15.97 -24.89
N GLY A 68 11.34 -15.60 -24.35
CA GLY A 68 10.63 -16.42 -23.39
C GLY A 68 9.74 -17.48 -24.03
N ASP A 69 9.60 -18.62 -23.36
CA ASP A 69 8.88 -19.80 -23.84
C ASP A 69 8.36 -20.68 -22.70
N LEU A 70 7.26 -21.40 -22.93
CA LEU A 70 6.81 -22.50 -22.10
C LEU A 70 7.63 -23.75 -22.39
N MET A 71 8.20 -24.33 -21.34
CA MET A 71 9.02 -25.52 -21.38
C MET A 71 8.32 -26.66 -20.66
N ILE A 72 8.42 -27.88 -21.20
CA ILE A 72 8.03 -29.11 -20.50
C ILE A 72 9.25 -30.00 -20.36
N ARG A 73 9.42 -30.57 -19.18
CA ARG A 73 10.44 -31.56 -18.88
C ARG A 73 9.78 -32.83 -18.39
N GLU A 74 10.12 -33.95 -19.01
CA GLU A 74 9.40 -35.23 -18.81
C GLU A 74 9.53 -35.79 -17.39
N LYS A 75 10.54 -35.34 -16.63
CA LYS A 75 10.78 -35.69 -15.24
C LYS A 75 11.45 -34.55 -14.49
N SER A 76 11.31 -34.54 -13.17
CA SER A 76 11.99 -33.62 -12.26
C SER A 76 13.48 -34.00 -12.08
N SER A 77 14.23 -34.08 -13.19
CA SER A 77 15.65 -34.44 -13.24
C SER A 77 16.42 -33.59 -14.28
N PRO A 78 17.64 -33.13 -13.96
CA PRO A 78 18.48 -32.36 -14.90
C PRO A 78 18.76 -33.10 -16.21
N SER A 79 18.82 -34.43 -16.18
CA SER A 79 19.09 -35.27 -17.36
C SER A 79 17.85 -35.61 -18.19
N ALA A 80 16.65 -35.22 -17.73
CA ALA A 80 15.42 -35.54 -18.45
C ALA A 80 15.31 -34.76 -19.78
N PRO A 81 14.64 -35.32 -20.81
CA PRO A 81 14.32 -34.57 -22.01
C PRO A 81 13.50 -33.31 -21.69
N GLU A 82 13.87 -32.20 -22.34
CA GLU A 82 13.23 -30.90 -22.23
C GLU A 82 12.71 -30.48 -23.62
N HIS A 83 11.50 -29.96 -23.65
CA HIS A 83 10.78 -29.61 -24.86
C HIS A 83 10.30 -28.16 -24.79
N ASN A 84 10.61 -27.37 -25.82
CA ASN A 84 10.05 -26.03 -25.97
C ASN A 84 8.71 -26.12 -26.71
N ILE A 85 7.64 -25.73 -26.03
CA ILE A 85 6.26 -25.95 -26.48
C ILE A 85 5.77 -24.77 -27.33
N THR A 86 6.21 -23.56 -27.02
CA THR A 86 5.70 -22.32 -27.63
C THR A 86 6.58 -21.73 -28.72
N THR A 87 7.77 -22.27 -28.99
CA THR A 87 8.71 -21.72 -29.99
C THR A 87 8.09 -21.51 -31.38
N GLN A 88 7.08 -22.30 -31.76
CA GLN A 88 6.35 -22.14 -33.02
C GLN A 88 5.59 -20.81 -33.12
N PHE A 89 5.18 -20.26 -31.97
CA PHE A 89 4.49 -18.97 -31.86
C PHE A 89 5.44 -17.85 -31.43
N THR A 90 6.32 -18.07 -30.45
CA THR A 90 7.19 -17.00 -29.93
C THR A 90 8.33 -16.67 -30.91
N GLN A 91 8.84 -17.66 -31.64
CA GLN A 91 9.94 -17.53 -32.61
C GLN A 91 11.18 -16.80 -32.04
N GLY A 92 11.42 -16.94 -30.73
CA GLY A 92 12.48 -16.23 -30.01
C GLY A 92 12.26 -14.72 -29.85
N GLN A 93 11.11 -14.19 -30.29
CA GLN A 93 10.72 -12.78 -30.18
C GLN A 93 9.56 -12.56 -29.21
N GLY A 94 8.89 -13.64 -28.78
CA GLY A 94 7.84 -13.63 -27.77
C GLY A 94 8.35 -13.89 -26.35
N ASP A 95 7.39 -14.01 -25.44
CA ASP A 95 7.57 -14.29 -24.02
C ASP A 95 6.37 -15.12 -23.52
N ALA A 96 6.58 -15.90 -22.47
CA ALA A 96 5.56 -16.71 -21.80
C ALA A 96 5.70 -16.57 -20.28
N SER A 97 4.58 -16.59 -19.56
CA SER A 97 4.56 -16.50 -18.09
C SER A 97 3.42 -17.31 -17.47
N ASP A 98 3.55 -17.53 -16.17
CA ASP A 98 2.47 -17.96 -15.27
C ASP A 98 1.70 -19.21 -15.72
N PRO A 99 2.37 -20.35 -16.00
CA PRO A 99 1.69 -21.59 -16.28
C PRO A 99 0.98 -22.12 -15.02
N GLU A 100 -0.21 -22.67 -15.20
CA GLU A 100 -0.98 -23.38 -14.17
C GLU A 100 -1.57 -24.66 -14.77
N VAL A 101 -1.66 -25.72 -13.99
CA VAL A 101 -2.01 -27.07 -14.47
C VAL A 101 -3.45 -27.43 -14.08
N SER A 102 -4.17 -28.06 -15.01
CA SER A 102 -5.51 -28.61 -14.73
C SER A 102 -5.46 -29.68 -13.65
N TYR A 103 -6.56 -29.89 -12.93
CA TYR A 103 -6.59 -30.82 -11.80
C TYR A 103 -6.32 -32.28 -12.20
N ASP A 104 -6.59 -32.66 -13.44
CA ASP A 104 -6.26 -33.98 -13.99
C ASP A 104 -4.81 -34.12 -14.47
N GLY A 105 -4.01 -33.04 -14.44
CA GLY A 105 -2.61 -33.01 -14.85
C GLY A 105 -2.38 -33.00 -16.38
N LYS A 106 -3.43 -32.82 -17.19
CA LYS A 106 -3.35 -32.99 -18.66
C LYS A 106 -3.34 -31.71 -19.47
N LYS A 107 -3.63 -30.56 -18.86
CA LYS A 107 -3.67 -29.27 -19.55
C LYS A 107 -2.88 -28.22 -18.78
N ILE A 108 -2.34 -27.26 -19.51
CA ILE A 108 -1.61 -26.12 -18.96
C ILE A 108 -2.27 -24.86 -19.49
N VAL A 109 -2.75 -23.99 -18.61
CA VAL A 109 -3.13 -22.63 -18.94
C VAL A 109 -1.96 -21.70 -18.64
N PHE A 110 -1.68 -20.72 -19.51
CA PHE A 110 -0.52 -19.83 -19.37
C PHE A 110 -0.76 -18.51 -20.11
N ALA A 111 0.05 -17.49 -19.83
CA ALA A 111 0.05 -16.25 -20.59
C ALA A 111 1.17 -16.25 -21.63
N MET A 112 0.88 -15.76 -22.84
CA MET A 112 1.88 -15.63 -23.90
C MET A 112 1.70 -14.31 -24.65
N ARG A 113 2.84 -13.66 -24.92
CA ARG A 113 2.94 -12.47 -25.74
C ARG A 113 3.90 -12.72 -26.89
N CYS A 114 3.52 -12.30 -28.09
CA CYS A 114 4.42 -12.27 -29.22
C CYS A 114 4.14 -11.06 -30.12
N PRO A 115 5.15 -10.53 -30.86
CA PRO A 115 4.98 -9.34 -31.69
C PRO A 115 3.96 -9.55 -32.82
N THR A 116 3.25 -8.49 -33.21
CA THR A 116 2.29 -8.54 -34.34
C THR A 116 2.96 -8.80 -35.69
N THR A 117 4.27 -8.63 -35.78
CA THR A 117 5.07 -8.96 -36.97
C THR A 117 5.29 -10.46 -37.16
N ASN A 118 4.94 -11.28 -36.17
CA ASN A 118 5.03 -12.73 -36.25
C ASN A 118 3.99 -13.31 -37.22
N THR A 119 4.38 -14.32 -38.00
CA THR A 119 3.55 -14.92 -39.05
C THR A 119 2.80 -16.18 -38.61
N ALA A 120 3.02 -16.66 -37.39
CA ALA A 120 2.36 -17.85 -36.86
C ALA A 120 0.83 -17.69 -36.84
N GLN A 121 0.13 -18.79 -37.11
CA GLN A 121 -1.32 -18.84 -37.19
C GLN A 121 -1.88 -19.78 -36.13
N ILE A 122 -3.08 -19.48 -35.65
CA ILE A 122 -3.91 -20.38 -34.85
C ILE A 122 -5.37 -20.16 -35.22
N ASP A 123 -6.15 -21.24 -35.32
CA ASP A 123 -7.59 -21.19 -35.64
C ASP A 123 -7.93 -20.37 -36.90
N GLY A 124 -7.06 -20.40 -37.90
CA GLY A 124 -7.26 -19.69 -39.18
C GLY A 124 -6.96 -18.19 -39.16
N GLY A 125 -6.34 -17.66 -38.10
CA GLY A 125 -5.89 -16.26 -38.03
C GLY A 125 -4.54 -16.08 -37.31
N PRO A 126 -4.02 -14.84 -37.22
CA PRO A 126 -2.74 -14.55 -36.58
C PRO A 126 -2.72 -14.97 -35.11
N ALA A 127 -1.67 -15.69 -34.72
CA ALA A 127 -1.43 -16.12 -33.34
C ALA A 127 -1.12 -14.94 -32.39
N CYS A 128 -0.38 -13.94 -32.88
CA CYS A 128 0.17 -12.87 -32.06
C CYS A 128 -0.64 -11.57 -32.16
N THR A 129 -0.92 -10.93 -31.03
CA THR A 129 -1.65 -9.65 -30.97
C THR A 129 -0.78 -8.46 -30.55
N GLY A 130 0.48 -8.70 -30.16
CA GLY A 130 1.36 -7.70 -29.53
C GLY A 130 1.12 -7.51 -28.04
N ARG A 131 0.11 -8.17 -27.47
CA ARG A 131 -0.26 -8.14 -26.05
C ARG A 131 -0.15 -9.52 -25.40
N TRP A 132 -0.13 -9.54 -24.07
CA TRP A 132 -0.30 -10.76 -23.30
C TRP A 132 -1.73 -11.27 -23.43
N ASN A 133 -1.87 -12.54 -23.83
CA ASN A 133 -3.16 -13.23 -23.91
C ASN A 133 -3.06 -14.56 -23.17
N ILE A 134 -4.20 -15.11 -22.79
CA ILE A 134 -4.30 -16.41 -22.14
C ILE A 134 -4.38 -17.51 -23.20
N TRP A 135 -3.61 -18.57 -22.99
CA TRP A 135 -3.51 -19.75 -23.84
C TRP A 135 -3.69 -21.00 -23.01
N GLU A 136 -4.09 -22.08 -23.67
CA GLU A 136 -4.15 -23.41 -23.10
C GLU A 136 -3.43 -24.40 -24.03
N TYR A 137 -2.65 -25.30 -23.43
CA TYR A 137 -2.04 -26.44 -24.10
C TYR A 137 -2.64 -27.73 -23.52
N ASP A 138 -3.29 -28.51 -24.37
CA ASP A 138 -3.96 -29.77 -23.99
C ASP A 138 -3.11 -30.97 -24.43
N MET A 139 -2.57 -31.71 -23.46
CA MET A 139 -1.72 -32.88 -23.65
C MET A 139 -2.51 -34.19 -23.65
N THR A 140 -3.84 -34.14 -23.51
CA THR A 140 -4.71 -35.34 -23.46
C THR A 140 -4.49 -36.24 -24.67
N THR A 141 -4.27 -35.63 -25.84
CA THR A 141 -3.91 -36.32 -27.08
C THR A 141 -2.51 -35.88 -27.48
N GLY A 142 -1.63 -36.82 -27.87
CA GLY A 142 -0.28 -36.49 -28.34
C GLY A 142 0.79 -36.30 -27.26
N GLY A 143 0.44 -36.37 -25.97
CA GLY A 143 1.39 -36.33 -24.86
C GLY A 143 2.07 -34.97 -24.70
N TYR A 144 3.26 -34.94 -24.09
CA TYR A 144 3.95 -33.69 -23.72
C TYR A 144 4.32 -32.78 -24.89
N THR A 145 4.51 -33.33 -26.09
CA THR A 145 5.01 -32.58 -27.26
C THR A 145 4.01 -32.50 -28.41
N GLY A 146 3.04 -33.41 -28.45
CA GLY A 146 2.03 -33.52 -29.52
C GLY A 146 0.65 -32.98 -29.17
N GLY A 147 0.52 -32.28 -28.03
CA GLY A 147 -0.71 -31.64 -27.59
C GLY A 147 -1.23 -30.55 -28.53
N SER A 148 -2.45 -30.08 -28.25
CA SER A 148 -3.12 -29.04 -29.04
C SER A 148 -3.19 -27.71 -28.29
N PHE A 149 -3.03 -26.60 -29.02
CA PHE A 149 -3.19 -25.26 -28.47
C PHE A 149 -4.59 -24.71 -28.67
N ARG A 150 -5.01 -23.89 -27.71
CA ARG A 150 -6.17 -23.00 -27.81
C ARG A 150 -5.78 -21.63 -27.31
N ARG A 151 -6.08 -20.59 -28.08
CA ARG A 151 -5.96 -19.20 -27.61
C ARG A 151 -7.30 -18.79 -26.97
N LEU A 152 -7.29 -18.49 -25.67
CA LEU A 152 -8.49 -18.18 -24.89
C LEU A 152 -8.86 -16.70 -24.95
N THR A 153 -7.87 -15.80 -24.99
CA THR A 153 -8.11 -14.36 -25.18
C THR A 153 -7.36 -13.81 -26.40
N SER A 154 -7.85 -12.72 -26.99
CA SER A 154 -7.32 -12.15 -28.23
C SER A 154 -7.26 -10.62 -28.22
N SER A 155 -7.05 -10.00 -27.05
CA SER A 155 -6.97 -8.54 -26.96
C SER A 155 -5.76 -8.01 -27.73
N THR A 156 -5.98 -6.90 -28.42
CA THR A 156 -4.93 -6.08 -29.05
C THR A 156 -4.64 -4.81 -28.24
N GLN A 157 -5.39 -4.58 -27.16
CA GLN A 157 -5.35 -3.34 -26.37
C GLN A 157 -4.90 -3.54 -24.93
N ASP A 158 -5.12 -4.74 -24.40
CA ASP A 158 -5.00 -5.07 -22.98
C ASP A 158 -4.13 -6.31 -22.81
N ASP A 159 -3.56 -6.46 -21.62
CA ASP A 159 -2.67 -7.54 -21.24
C ASP A 159 -3.39 -8.43 -20.21
N ASP A 160 -3.49 -9.74 -20.51
CA ASP A 160 -4.05 -10.77 -19.63
C ASP A 160 -2.93 -11.72 -19.18
N VAL A 161 -2.80 -11.90 -17.86
CA VAL A 161 -1.69 -12.60 -17.19
C VAL A 161 -2.16 -13.39 -15.97
N ASP A 162 -1.29 -14.17 -15.33
CA ASP A 162 -1.59 -14.99 -14.15
C ASP A 162 -2.88 -15.86 -14.23
N PRO A 163 -3.09 -16.70 -15.25
CA PRO A 163 -4.30 -17.52 -15.34
C PRO A 163 -4.29 -18.73 -14.39
N ALA A 164 -5.48 -19.12 -13.91
CA ALA A 164 -5.70 -20.36 -13.19
C ALA A 164 -7.08 -20.99 -13.53
N TYR A 165 -7.18 -22.31 -13.40
CA TYR A 165 -8.40 -23.08 -13.64
C TYR A 165 -9.42 -22.91 -12.51
N LEU A 166 -10.66 -22.57 -12.85
CA LEU A 166 -11.79 -22.70 -11.93
C LEU A 166 -12.33 -24.16 -11.96
N PRO A 167 -12.75 -24.71 -10.81
CA PRO A 167 -13.23 -26.09 -10.72
C PRO A 167 -14.58 -26.29 -11.42
N ALA A 168 -14.94 -27.56 -11.65
CA ALA A 168 -16.17 -28.02 -12.27
C ALA A 168 -16.41 -27.43 -13.66
N ASP A 169 -15.34 -27.33 -14.47
CA ASP A 169 -15.35 -26.76 -15.83
C ASP A 169 -15.97 -25.35 -15.92
N ARG A 170 -15.95 -24.58 -14.81
CA ARG A 170 -16.53 -23.23 -14.76
C ARG A 170 -15.68 -22.18 -15.49
N GLY A 171 -14.45 -22.53 -15.87
CA GLY A 171 -13.58 -21.72 -16.72
C GLY A 171 -12.29 -21.30 -16.04
N PHE A 172 -11.98 -20.01 -16.05
CA PHE A 172 -10.68 -19.49 -15.63
C PHE A 172 -10.83 -18.20 -14.81
N VAL A 173 -9.89 -17.99 -13.88
CA VAL A 173 -9.58 -16.70 -13.27
C VAL A 173 -8.23 -16.23 -13.79
N PHE A 174 -8.03 -14.93 -13.98
CA PHE A 174 -6.77 -14.35 -14.42
C PHE A 174 -6.67 -12.87 -13.97
N SER A 175 -5.47 -12.31 -13.99
CA SER A 175 -5.26 -10.87 -13.77
C SER A 175 -5.19 -10.12 -15.11
N SER A 176 -5.77 -8.92 -15.17
CA SER A 176 -5.87 -8.16 -16.43
C SER A 176 -6.01 -6.66 -16.21
N ASN A 177 -5.44 -5.88 -17.14
CA ASN A 177 -5.56 -4.42 -17.18
C ASN A 177 -6.71 -3.89 -18.05
N ARG A 178 -7.63 -4.78 -18.49
CA ARG A 178 -8.84 -4.44 -19.27
C ARG A 178 -9.79 -3.47 -18.59
N GLN A 179 -9.81 -3.50 -17.24
CA GLN A 179 -10.68 -2.70 -16.38
C GLN A 179 -12.13 -2.66 -16.87
N THR A 180 -12.69 -3.84 -17.24
CA THR A 180 -13.90 -3.94 -18.06
C THR A 180 -15.10 -3.16 -17.49
N LYS A 181 -15.21 -3.11 -16.15
CA LYS A 181 -16.28 -2.39 -15.43
C LYS A 181 -15.77 -1.11 -14.77
N SER A 182 -14.63 -1.17 -14.09
CA SER A 182 -14.04 -0.01 -13.39
C SER A 182 -13.82 1.19 -14.31
N LYS A 183 -13.35 0.98 -15.55
CA LYS A 183 -13.07 2.09 -16.47
C LYS A 183 -14.29 2.93 -16.85
N THR A 184 -15.51 2.39 -16.74
CA THR A 184 -16.76 3.09 -17.08
C THR A 184 -17.51 3.59 -15.84
N THR A 185 -17.01 3.29 -14.64
CA THR A 185 -17.64 3.62 -13.36
C THR A 185 -16.71 4.43 -12.47
N GLN A 186 -15.73 5.09 -13.08
CA GLN A 186 -14.77 5.94 -12.37
C GLN A 186 -15.46 7.06 -11.61
N ALA A 187 -14.70 7.66 -10.69
CA ALA A 187 -15.20 8.79 -9.95
C ALA A 187 -15.68 9.94 -10.85
N LEU A 188 -16.60 10.74 -10.33
CA LEU A 188 -17.19 11.89 -11.03
C LEU A 188 -17.90 11.56 -12.35
N GLY A 189 -18.30 10.30 -12.55
CA GLY A 189 -19.03 9.87 -13.76
C GLY A 189 -18.15 9.80 -15.01
N GLN A 190 -16.84 9.73 -14.82
CA GLN A 190 -15.87 9.72 -15.91
C GLN A 190 -15.66 8.31 -16.48
N THR A 191 -15.08 8.23 -17.68
CA THR A 191 -14.70 6.96 -18.31
C THR A 191 -13.23 7.01 -18.75
N TYR A 192 -12.37 6.29 -18.04
CA TYR A 192 -10.93 6.21 -18.32
C TYR A 192 -10.30 4.97 -17.68
N TYR A 193 -9.14 4.57 -18.20
CA TYR A 193 -8.28 3.57 -17.55
C TYR A 193 -7.56 4.19 -16.36
N ALA A 194 -7.71 3.61 -15.18
CA ALA A 194 -6.98 3.95 -13.97
C ALA A 194 -5.52 3.50 -14.05
N LEU A 195 -4.62 4.32 -13.51
CA LEU A 195 -3.27 3.91 -13.15
C LEU A 195 -3.22 3.38 -11.73
N ASP A 196 -2.16 2.64 -11.40
CA ASP A 196 -1.83 2.26 -10.04
C ASP A 196 -1.55 3.49 -9.15
N GLU A 197 -1.47 3.27 -7.83
CA GLU A 197 -1.25 4.34 -6.83
C GLU A 197 0.20 4.90 -6.89
N TYR A 198 1.04 4.39 -7.80
CA TYR A 198 2.33 5.00 -8.18
C TYR A 198 2.27 5.75 -9.51
N GLU A 199 1.11 5.77 -10.19
CA GLU A 199 0.89 6.39 -11.50
C GLU A 199 1.77 5.80 -12.64
N ARG A 200 2.21 4.55 -12.51
CA ARG A 200 3.21 3.95 -13.43
C ARG A 200 2.58 3.16 -14.56
N GLU A 201 1.54 2.39 -14.26
CA GLU A 201 0.90 1.53 -15.25
C GLU A 201 -0.58 1.30 -14.97
N ARG A 202 -1.31 0.78 -15.96
CA ARG A 202 -2.72 0.45 -15.78
C ARG A 202 -2.87 -0.63 -14.72
N VAL A 203 -3.84 -0.43 -13.82
CA VAL A 203 -4.15 -1.39 -12.76
C VAL A 203 -4.53 -2.75 -13.33
N PHE A 204 -3.97 -3.80 -12.72
CA PHE A 204 -4.28 -5.20 -13.02
C PHE A 204 -5.21 -5.72 -11.94
N ASN A 205 -6.41 -6.14 -12.33
CA ASN A 205 -7.41 -6.71 -11.44
C ASN A 205 -7.83 -8.10 -11.89
N LEU A 206 -8.43 -8.86 -10.98
CA LEU A 206 -8.93 -10.19 -11.26
C LEU A 206 -10.16 -10.14 -12.18
N HIS A 207 -10.16 -11.03 -13.15
CA HIS A 207 -11.25 -11.30 -14.07
C HIS A 207 -11.51 -12.80 -14.13
N THR A 208 -12.75 -13.17 -14.44
CA THR A 208 -13.11 -14.56 -14.74
C THR A 208 -13.67 -14.67 -16.14
N MET A 209 -13.51 -15.84 -16.76
CA MET A 209 -14.15 -16.18 -18.04
C MET A 209 -14.61 -17.63 -18.02
N THR A 210 -15.57 -17.94 -18.89
CA THR A 210 -16.05 -19.32 -19.06
C THR A 210 -15.02 -20.19 -19.76
N ALA A 211 -15.18 -21.53 -19.70
CA ALA A 211 -14.19 -22.50 -20.19
C ALA A 211 -13.87 -22.42 -21.69
N ASN A 212 -14.67 -21.73 -22.50
CA ASN A 212 -14.41 -21.48 -23.93
C ASN A 212 -13.76 -20.11 -24.20
N GLY A 213 -13.35 -19.38 -23.16
CA GLY A 213 -12.71 -18.07 -23.28
C GLY A 213 -13.67 -16.89 -23.47
N VAL A 214 -15.00 -17.09 -23.34
CA VAL A 214 -15.99 -16.01 -23.47
C VAL A 214 -16.52 -15.55 -22.11
N ASN A 215 -17.34 -14.48 -22.10
CA ASN A 215 -17.94 -13.89 -20.90
C ASN A 215 -16.89 -13.43 -19.86
N ILE A 216 -15.89 -12.68 -20.30
CA ILE A 216 -14.92 -12.05 -19.40
C ILE A 216 -15.65 -11.07 -18.48
N GLN A 217 -15.49 -11.23 -17.17
CA GLN A 217 -16.08 -10.37 -16.14
C GLN A 217 -15.00 -9.92 -15.15
N GLN A 218 -14.94 -8.62 -14.86
CA GLN A 218 -14.10 -8.08 -13.78
C GLN A 218 -14.71 -8.47 -12.43
N ILE A 219 -13.88 -9.00 -11.53
CA ILE A 219 -14.30 -9.45 -10.19
C ILE A 219 -13.59 -8.74 -9.04
N SER A 220 -12.49 -8.02 -9.30
CA SER A 220 -11.85 -7.13 -8.32
C SER A 220 -11.65 -5.70 -8.85
N PHE A 221 -11.54 -4.74 -7.93
CA PHE A 221 -11.63 -3.30 -8.18
C PHE A 221 -10.62 -2.49 -7.36
N ASN A 222 -9.49 -3.11 -7.01
CA ASN A 222 -8.41 -2.44 -6.28
C ASN A 222 -7.85 -1.25 -7.09
N GLN A 223 -7.24 -0.26 -6.42
CA GLN A 223 -6.50 0.82 -7.08
C GLN A 223 -5.06 0.43 -7.44
N SER A 224 -4.56 -0.63 -6.82
CA SER A 224 -3.28 -1.25 -7.15
C SER A 224 -3.49 -2.69 -7.68
N HIS A 225 -2.42 -3.44 -7.89
CA HIS A 225 -2.51 -4.75 -8.56
C HIS A 225 -3.08 -5.87 -7.67
N ASP A 226 -3.91 -6.72 -8.26
CA ASP A 226 -4.27 -8.06 -7.75
C ASP A 226 -3.62 -9.13 -8.64
N ARG A 227 -2.77 -9.97 -8.06
CA ARG A 227 -1.80 -10.82 -8.78
C ARG A 227 -1.83 -12.27 -8.32
N ASN A 228 -1.37 -13.16 -9.20
CA ASN A 228 -1.16 -14.58 -8.94
C ASN A 228 -2.38 -15.30 -8.29
N PRO A 229 -3.59 -15.26 -8.90
CA PRO A 229 -4.72 -16.01 -8.38
C PRO A 229 -4.50 -17.52 -8.51
N VAL A 230 -4.86 -18.27 -7.49
CA VAL A 230 -4.99 -19.74 -7.49
C VAL A 230 -6.28 -20.15 -6.78
N VAL A 231 -6.76 -21.38 -6.97
CA VAL A 231 -7.98 -21.85 -6.31
C VAL A 231 -7.66 -22.74 -5.12
N ARG A 232 -8.24 -22.41 -3.97
CA ARG A 232 -8.12 -23.14 -2.71
C ARG A 232 -8.99 -24.40 -2.71
N PRO A 233 -8.71 -25.41 -1.86
CA PRO A 233 -9.55 -26.60 -1.74
C PRO A 233 -11.04 -26.35 -1.47
N ASN A 234 -11.39 -25.23 -0.83
CA ASN A 234 -12.78 -24.83 -0.56
C ASN A 234 -13.48 -24.15 -1.74
N GLY A 235 -12.77 -23.87 -2.84
CA GLY A 235 -13.31 -23.22 -4.04
C GLY A 235 -13.16 -21.70 -4.10
N ASP A 236 -12.65 -21.08 -3.03
CA ASP A 236 -12.30 -19.66 -3.06
C ASP A 236 -11.04 -19.44 -3.92
N ILE A 237 -10.97 -18.29 -4.57
CA ILE A 237 -9.75 -17.80 -5.20
C ILE A 237 -8.86 -17.17 -4.12
N LEU A 238 -7.61 -17.62 -4.02
CA LEU A 238 -6.52 -17.05 -3.23
C LEU A 238 -5.63 -16.21 -4.14
N PHE A 239 -5.20 -15.02 -3.71
CA PHE A 239 -4.37 -14.14 -4.53
C PHE A 239 -3.58 -13.14 -3.68
N SER A 240 -2.62 -12.47 -4.31
CA SER A 240 -1.84 -11.39 -3.68
C SER A 240 -2.43 -10.04 -4.06
N ARG A 241 -2.83 -9.24 -3.07
CA ARG A 241 -3.35 -7.87 -3.27
C ARG A 241 -2.32 -6.86 -2.81
N TRP A 242 -1.99 -5.91 -3.67
CA TRP A 242 -1.20 -4.74 -3.29
C TRP A 242 -2.08 -3.75 -2.53
N GLU A 243 -1.80 -3.58 -1.23
CA GLU A 243 -2.37 -2.54 -0.40
C GLU A 243 -1.43 -1.32 -0.46
N HIS A 244 -1.86 -0.23 -1.10
CA HIS A 244 -1.06 0.99 -1.27
C HIS A 244 -1.83 2.28 -0.93
N VAL A 245 -2.57 2.28 0.20
CA VAL A 245 -3.32 3.44 0.69
C VAL A 245 -2.62 4.06 1.89
N GLY A 246 -2.22 5.33 1.77
CA GLY A 246 -1.53 6.02 2.86
C GLY A 246 -0.21 5.31 3.18
N ASP A 247 0.03 5.02 4.46
CA ASP A 247 1.29 4.43 4.94
C ASP A 247 1.40 2.93 4.64
N ARG A 248 0.34 2.31 4.11
CA ARG A 248 0.36 0.93 3.66
C ARG A 248 1.02 0.86 2.30
N ASN A 249 2.03 -0.01 2.15
CA ASN A 249 2.60 -0.32 0.85
C ASN A 249 3.22 -1.72 0.85
N ARG A 250 2.44 -2.71 0.43
CA ARG A 250 2.83 -4.13 0.43
C ARG A 250 1.82 -5.04 -0.26
N PHE A 251 2.22 -6.28 -0.55
CA PHE A 251 1.29 -7.35 -0.92
C PHE A 251 0.89 -8.22 0.28
N ALA A 252 -0.42 -8.34 0.51
CA ALA A 252 -1.01 -9.27 1.46
C ALA A 252 -1.86 -10.33 0.73
N ILE A 253 -2.13 -11.44 1.41
CA ILE A 253 -2.84 -12.59 0.84
C ILE A 253 -4.34 -12.40 1.06
N PHE A 254 -5.11 -12.36 -0.02
CA PHE A 254 -6.56 -12.21 -0.02
C PHE A 254 -7.25 -13.45 -0.55
N ARG A 255 -8.53 -13.60 -0.20
CA ARG A 255 -9.44 -14.57 -0.78
C ARG A 255 -10.69 -13.89 -1.34
N THR A 256 -11.34 -14.53 -2.31
CA THR A 256 -12.66 -14.12 -2.82
C THR A 256 -13.37 -15.33 -3.43
N LYS A 257 -14.69 -15.32 -3.50
CA LYS A 257 -15.42 -16.31 -4.32
C LYS A 257 -15.20 -16.06 -5.81
N PRO A 258 -15.47 -17.06 -6.69
CA PRO A 258 -15.31 -16.92 -8.14
C PRO A 258 -16.09 -15.76 -8.78
N ASP A 259 -17.18 -15.31 -8.15
CA ASP A 259 -17.97 -14.15 -8.60
C ASP A 259 -17.49 -12.82 -8.01
N GLY A 260 -16.39 -12.79 -7.27
CA GLY A 260 -15.86 -11.59 -6.61
C GLY A 260 -16.55 -11.19 -5.30
N THR A 261 -17.56 -11.95 -4.84
CA THR A 261 -18.20 -11.72 -3.53
C THR A 261 -17.36 -12.31 -2.39
N ASP A 262 -17.65 -11.88 -1.15
CA ASP A 262 -16.95 -12.34 0.07
C ASP A 262 -15.42 -12.15 0.01
N MET A 263 -14.99 -11.05 -0.63
CA MET A 263 -13.58 -10.73 -0.72
C MET A 263 -13.02 -10.29 0.64
N PHE A 264 -12.03 -11.00 1.17
CA PHE A 264 -11.48 -10.69 2.48
C PHE A 264 -9.99 -11.01 2.55
N VAL A 265 -9.25 -10.27 3.38
CA VAL A 265 -7.86 -10.59 3.68
C VAL A 265 -7.79 -11.94 4.40
N LEU A 266 -6.92 -12.83 3.93
CA LEU A 266 -6.66 -14.11 4.58
C LEU A 266 -5.50 -13.98 5.57
N TYR A 267 -4.38 -13.37 5.14
CA TYR A 267 -3.15 -13.26 5.94
C TYR A 267 -2.24 -12.11 5.43
N GLY A 268 -1.40 -11.56 6.30
CA GLY A 268 -0.28 -10.70 5.90
C GLY A 268 -0.50 -9.20 6.09
N ALA A 269 -1.74 -8.76 6.31
CA ALA A 269 -2.05 -7.35 6.46
C ALA A 269 -1.51 -6.72 7.76
N HIS A 270 -0.98 -7.48 8.72
CA HIS A 270 -0.25 -6.91 9.87
C HIS A 270 0.89 -7.83 10.31
N SER A 271 1.42 -8.60 9.36
CA SER A 271 2.50 -9.55 9.62
C SER A 271 3.86 -8.98 9.20
N PRO A 272 4.98 -9.46 9.77
CA PRO A 272 6.32 -9.08 9.35
C PRO A 272 6.63 -9.46 7.91
N GLY A 273 7.59 -8.73 7.33
CA GLY A 273 7.91 -8.77 5.91
C GLY A 273 7.05 -7.79 5.11
N ASN A 274 7.45 -7.53 3.87
CA ASN A 274 6.74 -6.59 3.03
C ASN A 274 5.69 -7.31 2.17
N SER A 275 6.09 -8.02 1.12
CA SER A 275 5.17 -8.51 0.09
C SER A 275 5.12 -10.03 -0.01
N PHE A 276 3.96 -10.62 0.29
CA PHE A 276 3.65 -12.02 0.01
C PHE A 276 3.18 -12.16 -1.43
N LEU A 277 3.90 -12.93 -2.24
CA LEU A 277 3.52 -13.30 -3.61
C LEU A 277 3.41 -14.82 -3.79
N HIS A 278 2.78 -15.22 -4.89
CA HIS A 278 2.60 -16.62 -5.28
C HIS A 278 2.03 -17.52 -4.15
N PRO A 279 0.98 -17.09 -3.42
CA PRO A 279 0.43 -17.88 -2.33
C PRO A 279 -0.23 -19.16 -2.86
N ARG A 280 0.04 -20.30 -2.24
CA ARG A 280 -0.58 -21.60 -2.58
C ARG A 280 -0.85 -22.42 -1.33
N ASP A 281 -1.98 -23.13 -1.28
CA ASP A 281 -2.23 -24.12 -0.22
C ASP A 281 -1.23 -25.29 -0.34
N MET A 282 -0.71 -25.74 0.81
CA MET A 282 0.04 -26.99 0.93
C MET A 282 -0.88 -28.20 0.75
N ASP A 283 -0.30 -29.39 0.55
CA ASP A 283 -1.07 -30.62 0.38
C ASP A 283 -1.94 -30.90 1.62
N PRO A 284 -3.28 -30.98 1.48
CA PRO A 284 -4.16 -31.34 2.58
C PRO A 284 -3.88 -32.72 3.20
N ALA A 285 -3.23 -33.63 2.46
CA ALA A 285 -2.81 -34.95 2.92
C ALA A 285 -1.38 -34.97 3.53
N GLY A 286 -0.64 -33.85 3.44
CA GLY A 286 0.71 -33.70 3.95
C GLY A 286 0.79 -33.30 5.43
N ALA A 287 2.01 -33.17 5.93
CA ALA A 287 2.33 -32.71 7.28
C ALA A 287 1.99 -31.24 7.52
N TYR A 288 1.89 -30.43 6.45
CA TYR A 288 1.54 -29.01 6.52
C TYR A 288 0.10 -28.73 6.07
N SER A 289 -0.81 -29.68 6.30
CA SER A 289 -2.25 -29.51 6.03
C SER A 289 -2.79 -28.22 6.69
N GLY A 290 -3.44 -27.37 5.90
CA GLY A 290 -3.98 -26.08 6.34
C GLY A 290 -2.99 -24.91 6.30
N PHE A 291 -1.72 -25.15 5.93
CA PHE A 291 -0.73 -24.11 5.70
C PHE A 291 -0.74 -23.63 4.24
N LEU A 292 -0.21 -22.43 4.02
CA LEU A 292 0.13 -21.89 2.71
C LEU A 292 1.65 -21.84 2.57
N THR A 293 2.15 -22.00 1.34
CA THR A 293 3.48 -21.56 0.95
C THR A 293 3.38 -20.26 0.15
N SER A 294 4.36 -19.36 0.30
CA SER A 294 4.44 -18.09 -0.44
C SER A 294 5.88 -17.60 -0.48
N SER A 295 6.23 -16.86 -1.53
CA SER A 295 7.47 -16.08 -1.55
C SER A 295 7.25 -14.76 -0.81
N LEU A 296 8.13 -14.40 0.13
CA LEU A 296 8.09 -13.12 0.87
C LEU A 296 9.29 -12.24 0.49
N MET A 297 9.04 -11.01 0.04
CA MET A 297 10.06 -10.14 -0.54
C MET A 297 9.76 -8.64 -0.35
N SER A 298 10.74 -7.79 -0.68
CA SER A 298 10.56 -6.34 -0.90
C SER A 298 9.72 -6.08 -2.15
N LEU A 299 9.04 -4.92 -2.21
CA LEU A 299 8.27 -4.46 -3.37
C LEU A 299 9.08 -4.37 -4.67
N SER A 300 10.38 -4.16 -4.55
CA SER A 300 11.27 -4.00 -5.70
C SER A 300 12.72 -4.33 -5.35
N GLY A 301 13.56 -4.38 -6.38
CA GLY A 301 15.02 -4.52 -6.28
C GLY A 301 15.50 -5.96 -6.17
N THR A 302 14.61 -6.92 -5.92
CA THR A 302 14.97 -8.32 -5.69
C THR A 302 14.73 -9.23 -6.89
N HIS A 303 14.22 -8.70 -8.01
CA HIS A 303 13.85 -9.47 -9.20
C HIS A 303 12.84 -10.59 -8.88
N GLU A 304 11.74 -10.21 -8.21
CA GLU A 304 10.74 -11.12 -7.62
C GLU A 304 11.33 -12.28 -6.80
N GLY A 305 12.47 -12.02 -6.15
CA GLY A 305 13.18 -12.98 -5.32
C GLY A 305 13.01 -12.71 -3.84
N GLY A 306 12.56 -13.71 -3.09
CA GLY A 306 12.32 -13.60 -1.67
C GLY A 306 12.80 -14.80 -0.87
N SER A 307 12.22 -14.92 0.31
CA SER A 307 12.32 -16.07 1.19
C SER A 307 11.14 -17.03 0.97
N LEU A 308 11.33 -18.32 1.29
CA LEU A 308 10.28 -19.34 1.18
C LEU A 308 9.51 -19.42 2.49
N MET A 309 8.33 -18.79 2.54
CA MET A 309 7.49 -18.77 3.73
C MET A 309 6.49 -19.91 3.75
N LEU A 310 6.34 -20.48 4.94
CA LEU A 310 5.21 -21.31 5.31
C LEU A 310 4.33 -20.52 6.29
N VAL A 311 3.03 -20.45 6.03
CA VAL A 311 2.04 -19.68 6.79
C VAL A 311 0.95 -20.61 7.32
N ASP A 312 0.72 -20.63 8.63
CA ASP A 312 -0.37 -21.39 9.24
C ASP A 312 -1.69 -20.61 9.09
N ALA A 313 -2.26 -20.67 7.88
CA ALA A 313 -3.54 -20.05 7.57
C ALA A 313 -4.75 -20.85 8.11
N ALA A 314 -4.54 -21.97 8.81
CA ALA A 314 -5.63 -22.67 9.51
C ALA A 314 -5.84 -22.09 10.91
N ASN A 315 -4.76 -21.69 11.58
CA ASN A 315 -4.80 -21.26 12.98
C ASN A 315 -4.50 -19.78 13.19
N TYR A 316 -4.06 -19.03 12.17
CA TYR A 316 -3.72 -17.62 12.30
C TYR A 316 -4.32 -16.78 11.18
N SER A 317 -4.63 -15.52 11.51
CA SER A 317 -5.00 -14.51 10.51
C SER A 317 -3.93 -13.45 10.29
N GLU A 318 -2.95 -13.39 11.19
CA GLU A 318 -1.73 -12.58 11.12
C GLU A 318 -0.65 -13.25 11.98
N TYR A 319 0.59 -12.77 11.89
CA TYR A 319 1.75 -13.33 12.60
C TYR A 319 1.48 -13.66 14.08
N ASN A 320 0.87 -12.76 14.85
CA ASN A 320 0.57 -13.02 16.26
C ASN A 320 -0.93 -12.92 16.59
N THR A 321 -1.80 -13.16 15.59
CA THR A 321 -3.26 -13.17 15.77
C THR A 321 -3.78 -14.59 15.62
N PRO A 322 -3.80 -15.39 16.71
CA PRO A 322 -4.33 -16.75 16.70
C PRO A 322 -5.85 -16.76 16.47
N ALA A 323 -6.35 -17.87 15.94
CA ALA A 323 -7.77 -18.07 15.64
C ALA A 323 -8.66 -18.04 16.89
N ASN A 324 -8.13 -18.48 18.04
CA ASN A 324 -8.80 -18.49 19.33
C ASN A 324 -7.78 -18.62 20.46
N ARG A 325 -8.22 -18.47 21.73
CA ARG A 325 -7.33 -18.52 22.90
C ARG A 325 -6.56 -19.83 23.11
N ASN A 326 -7.00 -20.95 22.51
CA ASN A 326 -6.34 -22.25 22.66
C ASN A 326 -5.13 -22.39 21.73
N VAL A 327 -4.97 -21.50 20.76
CA VAL A 327 -3.80 -21.40 19.89
C VAL A 327 -2.85 -20.36 20.49
N GLN A 328 -1.60 -20.74 20.71
CA GLN A 328 -0.59 -19.83 21.28
C GLN A 328 -0.18 -18.76 20.25
N ALA A 329 0.07 -17.53 20.68
CA ALA A 329 0.59 -16.48 19.79
C ALA A 329 2.12 -16.64 19.60
N LEU A 330 2.57 -17.66 18.86
CA LEU A 330 3.98 -18.01 18.66
C LEU A 330 4.48 -17.79 17.21
N GLY A 331 3.81 -16.95 16.42
CA GLY A 331 4.17 -16.71 15.02
C GLY A 331 3.45 -17.63 14.04
N GLY A 332 2.50 -17.07 13.29
CA GLY A 332 1.72 -17.73 12.23
C GLY A 332 2.46 -17.89 10.90
N GLN A 333 3.72 -17.47 10.81
CA GLN A 333 4.59 -17.71 9.65
C GLN A 333 6.02 -18.07 10.08
N ALA A 334 6.71 -18.82 9.25
CA ALA A 334 8.13 -19.11 9.40
C ALA A 334 8.81 -19.36 8.05
N GLN A 335 10.12 -19.11 7.98
CA GLN A 335 10.91 -19.62 6.87
C GLN A 335 11.07 -21.13 7.03
N ILE A 336 10.76 -21.89 5.98
CA ILE A 336 10.86 -23.35 6.03
C ILE A 336 12.30 -23.86 5.78
N THR A 337 13.20 -22.96 5.40
CA THR A 337 14.57 -23.23 5.00
C THR A 337 15.53 -23.22 6.19
N ALA A 338 16.52 -24.11 6.19
CA ALA A 338 17.51 -24.22 7.27
C ALA A 338 18.36 -22.96 7.43
N GLN A 339 18.59 -22.24 6.34
CA GLN A 339 19.22 -20.93 6.35
C GLN A 339 18.16 -19.88 6.05
N SER A 340 18.21 -18.76 6.77
CA SER A 340 17.34 -17.62 6.48
C SER A 340 17.72 -17.01 5.13
N LEU A 341 16.73 -16.87 4.26
CA LEU A 341 16.84 -16.11 3.03
C LEU A 341 16.41 -14.66 3.33
N ASN A 342 17.13 -13.68 2.79
CA ASN A 342 16.82 -12.28 3.00
C ASN A 342 15.57 -11.89 2.17
N ASP A 343 14.52 -11.44 2.84
CA ASP A 343 13.28 -10.94 2.22
C ASP A 343 13.29 -9.43 1.98
N GLY A 344 14.32 -8.70 2.40
CA GLY A 344 14.55 -7.28 2.08
C GLY A 344 15.34 -7.06 0.77
N ARG A 345 15.71 -5.79 0.50
CA ARG A 345 16.48 -5.37 -0.69
C ARG A 345 17.95 -5.77 -0.66
N GLY A 346 18.54 -5.95 0.53
CA GLY A 346 19.96 -6.27 0.71
C GLY A 346 20.39 -7.66 0.18
N LEU A 347 21.68 -7.96 0.32
CA LEU A 347 22.28 -9.20 -0.15
C LEU A 347 21.61 -10.42 0.51
N SER A 348 21.11 -11.37 -0.29
CA SER A 348 20.63 -12.65 0.25
C SER A 348 21.71 -13.70 0.16
N ARG A 349 22.52 -13.85 1.22
CA ARG A 349 23.72 -14.70 1.24
C ARG A 349 23.48 -16.15 0.78
N TYR A 350 22.30 -16.68 1.04
CA TYR A 350 21.92 -18.06 0.72
C TYR A 350 20.98 -18.17 -0.48
N GLY A 351 20.93 -17.13 -1.31
CA GLY A 351 20.13 -17.10 -2.52
C GLY A 351 18.71 -16.58 -2.29
N ARG A 352 17.92 -16.56 -3.37
CA ARG A 352 16.52 -16.10 -3.36
C ARG A 352 15.64 -17.15 -4.02
N VAL A 353 14.41 -17.26 -3.53
CA VAL A 353 13.37 -18.12 -4.11
C VAL A 353 12.26 -17.30 -4.75
N THR A 354 11.60 -17.89 -5.74
CA THR A 354 10.38 -17.37 -6.34
C THR A 354 9.45 -18.50 -6.78
N SER A 355 8.19 -18.15 -7.02
CA SER A 355 7.10 -19.02 -7.47
C SER A 355 7.12 -20.45 -6.90
N PRO A 356 6.95 -20.61 -5.57
CA PRO A 356 6.82 -21.93 -4.97
C PRO A 356 5.57 -22.66 -5.48
N PHE A 357 5.72 -23.95 -5.78
CA PHE A 357 4.64 -24.86 -6.16
C PHE A 357 4.73 -26.16 -5.35
N PRO A 358 3.85 -26.38 -4.36
CA PRO A 358 3.87 -27.59 -3.55
C PRO A 358 3.37 -28.82 -4.34
N LEU A 359 3.98 -29.98 -4.10
CA LEU A 359 3.49 -31.26 -4.61
C LEU A 359 2.36 -31.79 -3.73
N TRP A 360 1.36 -32.41 -4.37
CA TRP A 360 0.18 -32.98 -3.72
C TRP A 360 0.24 -34.52 -3.76
N ASP A 361 1.33 -35.05 -3.23
CA ASP A 361 1.66 -36.48 -3.19
C ASP A 361 1.96 -36.98 -1.75
N GLY A 362 1.61 -36.18 -0.74
CA GLY A 362 1.86 -36.42 0.69
C GLY A 362 3.29 -36.14 1.14
N THR A 363 4.18 -35.65 0.27
CA THR A 363 5.59 -35.43 0.61
C THR A 363 5.91 -34.00 1.06
N ASP A 364 5.00 -33.05 0.83
CA ASP A 364 5.20 -31.60 1.06
C ASP A 364 6.43 -30.99 0.36
N ARG A 365 6.99 -31.69 -0.64
CA ARG A 365 8.06 -31.14 -1.47
C ARG A 365 7.53 -29.95 -2.27
N VAL A 366 8.40 -28.98 -2.52
CA VAL A 366 8.05 -27.73 -3.20
C VAL A 366 8.99 -27.51 -4.38
N LEU A 367 8.44 -27.38 -5.58
CA LEU A 367 9.17 -26.85 -6.73
C LEU A 367 9.32 -25.35 -6.56
N VAL A 368 10.52 -24.82 -6.82
CA VAL A 368 10.81 -23.39 -6.67
C VAL A 368 11.73 -22.91 -7.78
N GLY A 369 11.58 -21.66 -8.21
CA GLY A 369 12.67 -20.93 -8.87
C GLY A 369 13.67 -20.51 -7.80
N TYR A 370 14.91 -20.98 -7.86
CA TYR A 370 15.96 -20.62 -6.90
C TYR A 370 17.21 -20.11 -7.63
N ARG A 371 17.75 -18.99 -7.15
CA ARG A 371 19.05 -18.46 -7.57
C ARG A 371 20.00 -18.48 -6.37
N PRO A 372 21.24 -19.01 -6.51
CA PRO A 372 22.26 -18.82 -5.50
C PRO A 372 22.67 -17.35 -5.40
N CYS A 373 23.41 -17.01 -4.34
CA CYS A 373 23.96 -15.67 -4.18
C CYS A 373 25.24 -15.51 -5.01
N GLU A 374 25.20 -14.56 -5.94
CA GLU A 374 26.29 -14.19 -6.82
C GLU A 374 26.40 -12.67 -6.88
N VAL A 375 27.63 -12.17 -6.94
CA VAL A 375 27.96 -10.74 -7.09
C VAL A 375 29.02 -10.57 -8.16
N THR A 376 29.19 -9.35 -8.68
CA THR A 376 30.40 -9.05 -9.46
C THR A 376 31.52 -8.61 -8.52
N ARG A 377 32.75 -9.05 -8.80
CA ARG A 377 34.00 -8.59 -8.17
C ARG A 377 34.96 -8.22 -9.28
N ASP A 378 35.31 -6.94 -9.38
CA ASP A 378 36.14 -6.38 -10.45
C ASP A 378 35.60 -6.72 -11.87
N GLY A 379 34.28 -6.82 -11.99
CA GLY A 379 33.57 -7.20 -13.22
C GLY A 379 33.33 -8.70 -13.41
N ASP A 380 33.97 -9.57 -12.63
CA ASP A 380 33.81 -11.02 -12.72
C ASP A 380 32.71 -11.53 -11.77
N VAL A 381 31.86 -12.44 -12.26
CA VAL A 381 30.83 -13.07 -11.42
C VAL A 381 31.46 -14.06 -10.44
N VAL A 382 31.22 -13.87 -9.15
CA VAL A 382 31.72 -14.74 -8.07
C VAL A 382 30.60 -15.14 -7.11
N SER A 383 30.72 -16.31 -6.51
CA SER A 383 29.79 -16.75 -5.47
C SER A 383 29.96 -15.91 -4.20
N CYS A 384 28.84 -15.56 -3.56
CA CYS A 384 28.85 -14.87 -2.26
C CYS A 384 29.54 -15.67 -1.15
N ALA A 385 29.69 -16.99 -1.32
CA ALA A 385 30.46 -17.82 -0.38
C ALA A 385 31.93 -17.41 -0.29
N THR A 386 32.45 -16.69 -1.30
CA THR A 386 33.83 -16.19 -1.35
C THR A 386 33.99 -14.78 -0.79
N LEU A 387 32.91 -14.16 -0.31
CA LEU A 387 32.95 -12.81 0.24
C LEU A 387 33.46 -12.83 1.69
N SER A 388 34.33 -11.87 1.99
CA SER A 388 34.73 -11.52 3.35
C SER A 388 33.57 -10.86 4.10
N SER A 389 33.62 -10.88 5.43
CA SER A 389 32.64 -10.19 6.27
C SER A 389 32.56 -8.68 6.00
N ALA A 390 33.69 -8.06 5.58
CA ALA A 390 33.72 -6.65 5.24
C ALA A 390 33.03 -6.36 3.89
N GLU A 391 33.22 -7.19 2.87
CA GLU A 391 32.47 -7.07 1.61
C GLU A 391 30.97 -7.28 1.83
N ILE A 392 30.58 -8.27 2.62
CA ILE A 392 29.17 -8.52 2.98
C ILE A 392 28.58 -7.32 3.70
N ALA A 393 29.30 -6.75 4.68
CA ALA A 393 28.83 -5.58 5.40
C ALA A 393 28.61 -4.39 4.44
N ARG A 394 29.55 -4.13 3.52
CA ARG A 394 29.43 -3.05 2.53
C ARG A 394 28.29 -3.23 1.53
N LEU A 395 27.97 -4.47 1.13
CA LEU A 395 26.85 -4.76 0.23
C LEU A 395 25.49 -4.65 0.90
N ASN A 396 25.44 -4.75 2.24
CA ASN A 396 24.22 -4.57 3.02
C ASN A 396 24.10 -3.16 3.64
N ASP A 397 25.04 -2.26 3.32
CA ASP A 397 25.07 -0.92 3.86
C ASP A 397 24.18 0.00 3.00
N GLU A 398 22.98 0.29 3.50
CA GLU A 398 21.99 1.15 2.85
C GLU A 398 22.32 2.64 2.99
N GLU A 399 23.33 3.01 3.80
CA GLU A 399 23.77 4.39 4.00
C GLU A 399 24.82 4.84 2.97
N ARG A 400 24.99 4.06 1.89
CA ARG A 400 25.94 4.35 0.81
C ARG A 400 25.26 5.08 -0.33
N THR A 401 25.92 6.09 -0.85
CA THR A 401 25.47 6.80 -2.05
C THR A 401 25.54 5.92 -3.30
N GLU A 402 24.72 6.19 -4.31
CA GLU A 402 24.80 5.49 -5.60
C GLU A 402 26.20 5.54 -6.22
N ALA A 403 26.90 6.68 -6.08
CA ALA A 403 28.27 6.83 -6.57
C ALA A 403 29.27 5.92 -5.82
N GLU A 404 29.12 5.77 -4.51
CA GLU A 404 29.94 4.86 -3.72
C GLU A 404 29.65 3.39 -4.04
N VAL A 405 28.38 3.04 -4.30
CA VAL A 405 27.99 1.69 -4.72
C VAL A 405 28.57 1.40 -6.12
N ALA A 406 28.44 2.33 -7.06
CA ALA A 406 28.95 2.18 -8.42
C ALA A 406 30.48 2.09 -8.49
N ALA A 407 31.19 2.75 -7.57
CA ALA A 407 32.65 2.70 -7.46
C ALA A 407 33.18 1.48 -6.68
N ASP A 408 32.31 0.70 -6.01
CA ASP A 408 32.74 -0.51 -5.30
C ASP A 408 33.21 -1.57 -6.31
N PRO A 409 34.39 -2.18 -6.11
CA PRO A 409 34.79 -3.33 -6.91
C PRO A 409 33.84 -4.52 -6.74
N VAL A 410 33.05 -4.59 -5.65
CA VAL A 410 32.08 -5.66 -5.39
C VAL A 410 30.65 -5.13 -5.43
N GLN A 411 29.80 -5.68 -6.31
CA GLN A 411 28.43 -5.19 -6.53
C GLN A 411 27.40 -6.32 -6.62
N ASP A 412 26.24 -6.15 -5.98
CA ASP A 412 25.06 -7.03 -6.12
C ASP A 412 24.24 -6.64 -7.36
N ASN A 413 24.83 -6.84 -8.54
CA ASN A 413 24.29 -6.42 -9.83
C ASN A 413 24.21 -7.55 -10.86
N VAL A 414 24.38 -8.81 -10.41
CA VAL A 414 24.30 -9.99 -11.29
C VAL A 414 22.83 -10.21 -11.70
N PRO A 415 22.51 -10.28 -13.01
CA PRO A 415 21.16 -10.55 -13.46
C PRO A 415 20.63 -11.88 -12.89
N PRO A 416 19.35 -11.94 -12.48
CA PRO A 416 18.77 -13.12 -11.84
C PRO A 416 18.76 -14.33 -12.78
N SER A 417 19.51 -15.38 -12.46
CA SER A 417 19.49 -16.63 -13.22
C SER A 417 18.82 -17.74 -12.40
N TYR A 418 17.50 -17.60 -12.18
CA TYR A 418 16.73 -18.63 -11.46
C TYR A 418 16.78 -19.96 -12.21
N ALA A 419 17.05 -21.02 -11.47
CA ALA A 419 16.94 -22.40 -11.92
C ALA A 419 15.81 -23.09 -11.14
N ILE A 420 15.23 -24.14 -11.72
CA ILE A 420 14.18 -24.90 -11.03
C ILE A 420 14.83 -25.89 -10.08
N TYR A 421 14.41 -25.85 -8.82
CA TYR A 421 14.82 -26.79 -7.78
C TYR A 421 13.60 -27.50 -7.17
N MET A 422 13.79 -28.75 -6.78
CA MET A 422 12.92 -29.46 -5.87
C MET A 422 13.47 -29.29 -4.45
N TYR A 423 12.70 -28.61 -3.60
CA TYR A 423 13.00 -28.45 -2.18
C TYR A 423 12.21 -29.46 -1.35
N ASP A 424 12.91 -30.21 -0.49
CA ASP A 424 12.28 -31.13 0.47
C ASP A 424 12.39 -30.52 1.89
N PRO A 425 11.29 -30.05 2.50
CA PRO A 425 11.34 -29.42 3.81
C PRO A 425 11.71 -30.39 4.94
N SER A 426 11.40 -31.68 4.80
CA SER A 426 11.72 -32.69 5.80
C SER A 426 13.21 -33.02 5.83
N LYS A 427 13.84 -33.03 4.65
CA LYS A 427 15.27 -33.36 4.49
C LYS A 427 16.17 -32.14 4.37
N GLN A 428 15.59 -30.95 4.17
CA GLN A 428 16.30 -29.70 3.89
C GLN A 428 17.22 -29.80 2.65
N THR A 429 16.81 -30.58 1.65
CA THR A 429 17.60 -30.80 0.43
C THR A 429 17.10 -29.94 -0.72
N TRP A 430 18.04 -29.37 -1.48
CA TRP A 430 17.80 -28.59 -2.70
C TRP A 430 18.34 -29.38 -3.90
N LEU A 431 17.44 -29.98 -4.68
CA LEU A 431 17.82 -30.78 -5.83
C LEU A 431 17.55 -30.01 -7.11
N ASN A 432 18.59 -29.68 -7.86
CA ASN A 432 18.42 -29.02 -9.15
C ASN A 432 17.62 -29.92 -10.09
N VAL A 433 16.65 -29.33 -10.78
CA VAL A 433 15.78 -30.01 -11.75
C VAL A 433 16.05 -29.50 -13.17
N ALA A 434 16.18 -28.18 -13.33
CA ALA A 434 16.48 -27.56 -14.61
C ALA A 434 17.29 -26.28 -14.39
N ALA A 435 18.38 -26.11 -15.16
CA ALA A 435 19.21 -24.91 -15.14
C ALA A 435 19.04 -24.13 -16.45
N PRO A 436 18.89 -22.80 -16.41
CA PRO A 436 18.72 -22.00 -17.61
C PRO A 436 20.04 -21.84 -18.39
N PRO A 437 19.98 -21.66 -19.72
CA PRO A 437 21.12 -21.18 -20.47
C PRO A 437 21.49 -19.73 -20.09
N SER A 438 22.73 -19.32 -20.38
CA SER A 438 23.20 -17.94 -20.15
C SER A 438 22.26 -16.89 -20.77
N GLY A 439 21.96 -15.83 -20.02
CA GLY A 439 21.03 -14.77 -20.42
C GLY A 439 19.55 -15.07 -20.14
N PHE A 440 19.25 -16.23 -19.55
CA PHE A 440 17.89 -16.65 -19.23
C PHE A 440 17.74 -17.07 -17.77
N MET A 441 16.49 -17.14 -17.35
CA MET A 441 16.04 -17.69 -16.07
C MET A 441 14.85 -18.61 -16.31
N TYR A 442 14.67 -19.59 -15.42
CA TYR A 442 13.50 -20.45 -15.35
C TYR A 442 12.66 -20.06 -14.13
N THR A 443 11.38 -19.77 -14.35
CA THR A 443 10.43 -19.39 -13.30
C THR A 443 9.14 -20.20 -13.42
N ASP A 444 8.31 -20.08 -12.39
CA ASP A 444 6.93 -20.58 -12.35
C ASP A 444 6.82 -22.08 -12.63
N PRO A 445 7.59 -22.92 -11.90
CA PRO A 445 7.51 -24.35 -12.08
C PRO A 445 6.16 -24.87 -11.60
N VAL A 446 5.56 -25.76 -12.40
CA VAL A 446 4.33 -26.46 -12.07
C VAL A 446 4.49 -27.96 -12.31
N ALA A 447 3.91 -28.76 -11.42
CA ALA A 447 3.93 -30.21 -11.57
C ALA A 447 2.79 -30.68 -12.48
N LEU A 448 3.11 -31.46 -13.52
CA LEU A 448 2.14 -32.11 -14.39
C LEU A 448 1.62 -33.39 -13.75
N GLN A 449 0.97 -33.23 -12.59
CA GLN A 449 0.43 -34.31 -11.79
C GLN A 449 -1.07 -34.13 -11.58
N GLN A 450 -1.77 -35.25 -11.50
CA GLN A 450 -3.16 -35.24 -11.06
C GLN A 450 -3.22 -34.83 -9.59
N ARG A 451 -4.16 -33.95 -9.25
CA ARG A 451 -4.49 -33.54 -7.89
C ARG A 451 -6.01 -33.54 -7.69
N PRO A 452 -6.50 -33.64 -6.45
CA PRO A 452 -7.90 -33.41 -6.13
C PRO A 452 -8.39 -32.08 -6.69
N GLU A 453 -9.49 -32.12 -7.43
CA GLU A 453 -10.18 -30.91 -7.87
C GLU A 453 -10.81 -30.21 -6.67
N PRO A 454 -10.63 -28.89 -6.51
CA PRO A 454 -11.29 -28.10 -5.49
C PRO A 454 -12.81 -28.18 -5.53
N ASN A 455 -13.44 -27.92 -4.39
CA ASN A 455 -14.89 -27.75 -4.35
C ASN A 455 -15.30 -26.55 -5.23
N ALA A 456 -16.45 -26.66 -5.89
CA ALA A 456 -17.02 -25.52 -6.58
C ALA A 456 -17.71 -24.60 -5.55
N ALA A 457 -17.17 -23.40 -5.33
CA ALA A 457 -17.82 -22.41 -4.46
C ALA A 457 -19.03 -21.79 -5.17
N ASP A 458 -20.17 -21.74 -4.49
CA ASP A 458 -21.35 -21.07 -5.02
C ASP A 458 -21.31 -19.56 -4.75
N PRO A 459 -21.83 -18.74 -5.69
CA PRO A 459 -22.03 -17.31 -5.52
C PRO A 459 -22.68 -16.95 -4.18
N THR A 460 -22.32 -15.79 -3.64
CA THR A 460 -23.06 -15.26 -2.49
C THR A 460 -24.48 -14.87 -2.94
N ASN A 461 -25.48 -15.16 -2.12
CA ASN A 461 -26.83 -14.69 -2.38
C ASN A 461 -26.83 -13.15 -2.36
N VAL A 462 -27.24 -12.55 -3.46
CA VAL A 462 -27.31 -11.09 -3.64
C VAL A 462 -28.77 -10.61 -3.62
N ASP A 463 -28.97 -9.38 -3.16
CA ASP A 463 -30.24 -8.67 -3.29
C ASP A 463 -30.42 -8.19 -4.75
N PRO A 464 -31.41 -8.70 -5.48
CA PRO A 464 -31.60 -8.36 -6.90
C PRO A 464 -32.01 -6.90 -7.11
N THR A 465 -32.65 -6.26 -6.12
CA THR A 465 -33.05 -4.85 -6.20
C THR A 465 -31.83 -3.95 -6.10
N LEU A 466 -30.94 -4.22 -5.15
CA LEU A 466 -29.67 -3.50 -5.02
C LEU A 466 -28.76 -3.77 -6.22
N ALA A 467 -28.70 -5.01 -6.71
CA ALA A 467 -27.93 -5.37 -7.89
C ALA A 467 -28.36 -4.57 -9.13
N ALA A 468 -29.68 -4.42 -9.36
CA ALA A 468 -30.21 -3.63 -10.46
C ALA A 468 -29.86 -2.12 -10.36
N GLN A 469 -29.53 -1.64 -9.17
CA GLN A 469 -29.13 -0.25 -8.90
C GLN A 469 -27.61 -0.06 -8.90
N ASN A 470 -26.82 -1.12 -9.12
CA ASN A 470 -25.36 -1.15 -8.88
C ASN A 470 -25.00 -0.71 -7.45
N LEU A 471 -25.84 -1.07 -6.48
CA LEU A 471 -25.59 -0.82 -5.07
C LEU A 471 -25.31 -2.13 -4.34
N ALA A 472 -24.69 -2.00 -3.17
CA ALA A 472 -24.45 -3.08 -2.24
C ALA A 472 -24.65 -2.56 -0.81
N LEU A 473 -24.67 -3.47 0.15
CA LEU A 473 -24.91 -3.16 1.56
C LEU A 473 -23.68 -3.50 2.39
N ILE A 474 -23.20 -2.54 3.19
CA ILE A 474 -22.18 -2.78 4.21
C ILE A 474 -22.82 -2.63 5.59
N GLU A 475 -22.57 -3.60 6.46
CA GLU A 475 -22.95 -3.59 7.87
C GLU A 475 -21.73 -3.85 8.75
N VAL A 476 -21.58 -3.04 9.80
CA VAL A 476 -20.63 -3.31 10.89
C VAL A 476 -21.44 -3.57 12.16
N ARG A 477 -21.18 -4.70 12.83
CA ARG A 477 -21.96 -5.09 14.02
C ARG A 477 -21.62 -4.23 15.23
N SER A 478 -20.38 -3.80 15.41
CA SER A 478 -20.03 -2.69 16.31
C SER A 478 -18.66 -2.11 15.98
N VAL A 479 -18.55 -0.78 15.84
CA VAL A 479 -17.26 -0.11 15.69
C VAL A 479 -16.35 -0.30 16.93
N TYR A 480 -16.92 -0.64 18.08
CA TYR A 480 -16.21 -0.89 19.33
C TYR A 480 -15.72 -2.35 19.47
N ASP A 481 -16.04 -3.22 18.52
CA ASP A 481 -15.46 -4.56 18.42
C ASP A 481 -14.12 -4.49 17.68
N THR A 482 -13.04 -4.36 18.45
CA THR A 482 -11.66 -4.23 17.94
C THR A 482 -10.77 -5.35 18.48
N ASP A 483 -9.79 -5.79 17.71
CA ASP A 483 -8.88 -6.87 18.06
C ASP A 483 -7.89 -6.46 19.16
N GLY A 484 -6.96 -7.36 19.50
CA GLY A 484 -5.94 -7.11 20.51
C GLY A 484 -4.98 -5.97 20.20
N LEU A 485 -5.04 -5.38 18.99
CA LEU A 485 -4.23 -4.23 18.60
C LEU A 485 -4.92 -2.89 18.95
N ASP A 486 -6.14 -2.92 19.51
CA ASP A 486 -6.91 -1.75 20.00
C ASP A 486 -7.07 -0.65 18.93
N ARG A 487 -7.13 -1.02 17.64
CA ARG A 487 -7.07 -0.07 16.51
C ARG A 487 -8.30 0.82 16.38
N MET A 488 -9.47 0.38 16.82
CA MET A 488 -10.61 1.27 17.09
C MET A 488 -10.90 1.23 18.58
N GLY A 489 -9.87 1.48 19.38
CA GLY A 489 -9.92 1.35 20.82
C GLY A 489 -9.57 2.64 21.54
N THR A 490 -9.30 2.49 22.84
CA THR A 490 -8.95 3.58 23.73
C THR A 490 -7.66 4.30 23.33
N SER A 491 -6.73 3.61 22.64
CA SER A 491 -5.50 4.23 22.14
C SER A 491 -5.71 5.27 21.04
N MET A 492 -6.90 5.32 20.42
CA MET A 492 -7.24 6.30 19.38
C MET A 492 -7.96 7.53 19.92
N LEU A 493 -8.08 7.66 21.24
CA LEU A 493 -8.89 8.69 21.90
C LEU A 493 -8.03 9.54 22.85
N ALA A 494 -8.31 10.83 22.88
CA ALA A 494 -7.70 11.79 23.79
C ALA A 494 -8.68 12.18 24.92
N ALA A 495 -8.18 12.82 25.98
CA ALA A 495 -9.02 13.32 27.06
C ALA A 495 -10.08 14.33 26.55
N ALA A 496 -9.77 15.10 25.51
CA ALA A 496 -10.69 16.04 24.88
C ALA A 496 -11.85 15.38 24.12
N ASP A 497 -11.79 14.07 23.86
CA ASP A 497 -12.89 13.31 23.25
C ASP A 497 -13.96 12.92 24.26
N LEU A 498 -13.66 12.99 25.56
CA LEU A 498 -14.61 12.65 26.62
C LEU A 498 -15.63 13.78 26.79
N PRO A 499 -16.92 13.49 26.62
CA PRO A 499 -17.97 14.44 26.99
C PRO A 499 -17.88 14.79 28.49
N SER A 500 -18.40 15.96 28.85
CA SER A 500 -18.42 16.40 30.25
C SER A 500 -19.14 15.37 31.14
N GLY A 501 -18.49 14.97 32.24
CA GLY A 501 -18.99 13.94 33.16
C GLY A 501 -18.56 12.51 32.84
N CYS A 502 -17.92 12.27 31.69
CA CYS A 502 -17.37 10.97 31.34
C CYS A 502 -15.93 10.79 31.84
N THR A 503 -15.64 9.66 32.48
CA THR A 503 -14.28 9.26 32.88
C THR A 503 -13.68 8.21 31.96
N THR A 504 -14.50 7.56 31.12
CA THR A 504 -14.08 6.50 30.20
C THR A 504 -14.91 6.61 28.93
N ALA A 505 -14.25 6.55 27.77
CA ALA A 505 -14.92 6.74 26.48
C ALA A 505 -15.62 5.46 26.01
N ILE A 506 -14.95 4.32 26.20
CA ILE A 506 -15.45 2.99 25.83
C ILE A 506 -15.39 2.13 27.09
N GLU A 507 -16.53 1.90 27.72
CA GLU A 507 -16.64 0.98 28.85
C GLU A 507 -16.23 -0.43 28.42
N LYS A 508 -15.49 -1.15 29.26
CA LYS A 508 -14.96 -2.49 28.96
C LYS A 508 -15.43 -3.53 29.98
N THR A 509 -15.62 -4.76 29.51
CA THR A 509 -16.00 -5.94 30.31
C THR A 509 -15.23 -7.18 29.82
N ALA A 510 -15.27 -8.28 30.56
CA ALA A 510 -14.70 -9.55 30.08
C ALA A 510 -15.56 -10.12 28.94
N PRO A 511 -14.96 -10.72 27.89
CA PRO A 511 -15.73 -11.30 26.80
C PRO A 511 -16.59 -12.46 27.28
N THR A 512 -17.80 -12.58 26.71
CA THR A 512 -18.70 -13.70 27.00
C THR A 512 -18.31 -14.98 26.27
N ASP A 513 -17.60 -14.87 25.14
CA ASP A 513 -17.06 -16.00 24.40
C ASP A 513 -15.79 -16.51 25.08
N PRO A 514 -15.76 -17.75 25.60
CA PRO A 514 -14.57 -18.32 26.23
C PRO A 514 -13.40 -18.53 25.26
N LEU A 515 -13.63 -18.47 23.95
CA LEU A 515 -12.60 -18.61 22.90
C LEU A 515 -12.01 -17.28 22.44
N ASP A 516 -12.55 -16.14 22.90
CA ASP A 516 -12.03 -14.81 22.58
C ASP A 516 -10.56 -14.70 23.02
N THR A 517 -9.74 -14.10 22.17
CA THR A 517 -8.31 -13.91 22.41
C THR A 517 -8.02 -12.70 23.31
N ARG A 518 -9.01 -11.83 23.53
CA ARG A 518 -8.90 -10.57 24.29
C ARG A 518 -9.24 -10.80 25.76
N ASN A 519 -8.61 -10.01 26.64
CA ASN A 519 -8.92 -10.03 28.07
C ASN A 519 -10.12 -9.16 28.43
N LEU A 520 -10.30 -8.05 27.71
CA LEU A 520 -11.38 -7.08 27.89
C LEU A 520 -11.88 -6.64 26.52
N VAL A 521 -13.19 -6.44 26.42
CA VAL A 521 -13.92 -6.04 25.21
C VAL A 521 -14.94 -4.96 25.57
N ALA A 522 -15.50 -4.25 24.59
CA ALA A 522 -16.48 -3.20 24.87
C ALA A 522 -17.75 -3.74 25.56
N ASP A 523 -18.22 -3.07 26.60
CA ASP A 523 -19.48 -3.39 27.29
C ASP A 523 -20.66 -2.79 26.53
N LEU A 524 -21.06 -3.46 25.46
CA LEU A 524 -22.14 -2.99 24.60
C LEU A 524 -23.50 -2.92 25.31
N LEU A 525 -23.70 -3.67 26.40
CA LEU A 525 -24.96 -3.61 27.17
C LEU A 525 -25.09 -2.25 27.88
N ARG A 526 -24.00 -1.76 28.46
CA ARG A 526 -23.97 -0.44 29.11
C ARG A 526 -23.94 0.69 28.08
N ILE A 527 -23.14 0.55 27.03
CA ILE A 527 -22.98 1.60 26.00
C ILE A 527 -24.29 1.84 25.23
N LYS A 528 -25.20 0.85 25.14
CA LYS A 528 -26.49 0.98 24.47
C LYS A 528 -27.69 1.22 25.38
N ASP A 529 -27.52 1.31 26.70
CA ASP A 529 -28.60 1.58 27.65
C ASP A 529 -28.72 3.09 27.95
N PRO A 530 -29.78 3.78 27.51
CA PRO A 530 -29.96 5.22 27.78
C PRO A 530 -29.94 5.63 29.27
N ALA A 531 -30.18 4.69 30.19
CA ALA A 531 -30.10 4.96 31.64
C ALA A 531 -28.68 4.80 32.23
N ASP A 532 -27.72 4.21 31.50
CA ASP A 532 -26.33 4.09 31.92
C ASP A 532 -25.51 5.31 31.45
N PRO A 533 -24.67 5.91 32.31
CA PRO A 533 -23.79 7.01 31.90
C PRO A 533 -22.93 6.71 30.65
N ALA A 534 -22.55 5.44 30.45
CA ALA A 534 -21.76 4.98 29.30
C ALA A 534 -22.42 5.32 27.95
N TYR A 535 -23.75 5.39 27.92
CA TYR A 535 -24.52 5.74 26.74
C TYR A 535 -24.10 7.06 26.13
N ASN A 536 -23.74 8.05 26.95
CA ASN A 536 -23.35 9.38 26.46
C ASN A 536 -21.84 9.54 26.24
N CYS A 537 -21.03 8.57 26.66
CA CYS A 537 -19.57 8.69 26.65
C CYS A 537 -18.91 8.14 25.37
N ALA A 538 -19.60 7.30 24.63
CA ALA A 538 -19.08 6.66 23.43
C ALA A 538 -18.85 7.69 22.29
N PRO A 539 -17.62 7.83 21.75
CA PRO A 539 -17.24 8.98 20.92
C PRO A 539 -17.62 8.84 19.44
N ALA A 540 -17.79 7.62 18.92
CA ALA A 540 -18.15 7.41 17.52
C ALA A 540 -19.61 7.79 17.28
N ARG A 541 -19.86 8.67 16.31
CA ARG A 541 -21.21 9.18 15.99
C ARG A 541 -21.60 8.97 14.53
N PHE A 542 -20.62 8.94 13.63
CA PHE A 542 -20.85 8.75 12.21
C PHE A 542 -19.79 7.82 11.61
N VAL A 543 -20.13 7.24 10.46
CA VAL A 543 -19.17 6.69 9.51
C VAL A 543 -19.18 7.57 8.27
N ARG A 544 -18.01 7.97 7.80
CA ARG A 544 -17.79 8.64 6.51
C ARG A 544 -17.41 7.57 5.50
N ALA A 545 -18.16 7.49 4.40
CA ALA A 545 -17.81 6.64 3.27
C ALA A 545 -17.09 7.47 2.22
N VAL A 546 -15.97 6.96 1.71
CA VAL A 546 -15.19 7.56 0.65
C VAL A 546 -14.95 6.54 -0.46
N ARG A 547 -14.72 7.01 -1.68
CA ARG A 547 -14.19 6.20 -2.77
C ARG A 547 -12.89 6.79 -3.30
N ALA A 548 -12.05 5.94 -3.89
CA ALA A 548 -10.87 6.41 -4.60
C ALA A 548 -11.25 7.19 -5.87
N VAL A 549 -10.38 8.13 -6.25
CA VAL A 549 -10.39 8.84 -7.53
C VAL A 549 -9.08 8.51 -8.23
N ALA A 550 -9.10 7.47 -9.07
CA ALA A 550 -7.88 6.97 -9.68
C ALA A 550 -7.24 8.00 -10.63
N PRO A 551 -5.91 8.12 -10.67
CA PRO A 551 -5.23 8.84 -11.73
C PRO A 551 -5.56 8.24 -13.10
N GLN A 552 -5.76 9.09 -14.11
CA GLN A 552 -6.10 8.65 -15.46
C GLN A 552 -4.84 8.15 -16.20
N ALA A 553 -4.98 7.20 -17.12
CA ALA A 553 -3.84 6.64 -17.86
C ALA A 553 -3.03 7.65 -18.71
N ASN A 554 -3.58 8.83 -18.99
CA ASN A 554 -2.88 9.93 -19.66
C ASN A 554 -2.21 10.92 -18.67
N MET A 555 -2.25 10.66 -17.37
CA MET A 555 -1.71 11.49 -16.29
C MET A 555 -0.48 10.87 -15.61
N MET A 556 0.24 9.96 -16.29
CA MET A 556 1.49 9.40 -15.75
C MET A 556 2.50 10.52 -15.42
N GLY A 557 3.11 10.47 -14.24
CA GLY A 557 4.11 11.44 -13.79
C GLY A 557 3.52 12.77 -13.30
N MET A 558 2.26 12.78 -12.85
CA MET A 558 1.59 13.95 -12.27
C MET A 558 1.54 13.92 -10.74
N ARG A 559 2.37 13.09 -10.09
CA ARG A 559 2.37 12.90 -8.63
C ARG A 559 2.37 14.20 -7.84
N GLU A 560 3.19 15.17 -8.26
CA GLU A 560 3.30 16.47 -7.59
C GLU A 560 1.98 17.26 -7.58
N ALA A 561 1.08 17.01 -8.53
CA ALA A 561 -0.26 17.60 -8.59
C ALA A 561 -1.24 16.98 -7.59
N ILE A 562 -1.06 15.71 -7.22
CA ILE A 562 -1.88 15.09 -6.16
C ILE A 562 -1.63 15.78 -4.83
N GLY A 563 -0.35 15.93 -4.45
CA GLY A 563 0.03 16.52 -3.16
C GLY A 563 1.35 15.99 -2.64
N GLU A 564 1.59 16.19 -1.34
CA GLU A 564 2.84 15.83 -0.65
C GLU A 564 2.79 14.47 0.07
N THR A 565 1.63 13.83 0.13
CA THR A 565 1.37 12.70 1.04
C THR A 565 1.24 11.38 0.30
N ASP A 566 1.30 10.25 1.01
CA ASP A 566 1.12 8.91 0.43
C ASP A 566 -0.36 8.53 0.21
N PHE A 567 -1.28 9.50 0.31
CA PHE A 567 -2.69 9.28 0.01
C PHE A 567 -3.05 9.74 -1.40
N GLU A 568 -3.72 8.86 -2.14
CA GLU A 568 -4.30 9.17 -3.44
C GLU A 568 -5.53 10.08 -3.37
N PRO A 569 -5.93 10.70 -4.50
CA PRO A 569 -7.17 11.44 -4.63
C PRO A 569 -8.40 10.61 -4.22
N GLN A 570 -9.30 11.23 -3.47
CA GLN A 570 -10.47 10.60 -2.87
C GLN A 570 -11.71 11.50 -2.96
N GLN A 571 -12.88 10.86 -2.93
CA GLN A 571 -14.18 11.51 -2.96
C GLN A 571 -15.03 11.06 -1.78
N ILE A 572 -15.58 12.01 -1.02
CA ILE A 572 -16.57 11.74 0.02
C ILE A 572 -17.91 11.38 -0.62
N LEU A 573 -18.42 10.19 -0.33
CA LEU A 573 -19.75 9.75 -0.76
C LEU A 573 -20.85 10.22 0.19
N GLY A 574 -20.52 10.35 1.48
CA GLY A 574 -21.41 10.87 2.51
C GLY A 574 -21.23 10.19 3.85
N TYR A 575 -22.24 10.32 4.70
CA TYR A 575 -22.23 9.94 6.10
C TYR A 575 -23.41 9.03 6.45
N ALA A 576 -23.21 8.09 7.36
CA ALA A 576 -24.27 7.37 8.04
C ALA A 576 -24.08 7.44 9.58
N PRO A 577 -25.16 7.44 10.38
CA PRO A 577 -25.05 7.43 11.82
C PRO A 577 -24.48 6.11 12.34
N VAL A 578 -23.69 6.20 13.40
CA VAL A 578 -23.32 5.05 14.24
C VAL A 578 -24.31 4.98 15.39
N GLU A 579 -25.01 3.86 15.50
CA GLU A 579 -26.01 3.64 16.54
C GLU A 579 -25.38 3.42 17.92
N PRO A 580 -26.14 3.51 19.03
CA PRO A 580 -25.58 3.42 20.36
C PRO A 580 -24.77 2.17 20.66
N ASP A 581 -25.17 0.99 20.17
CA ASP A 581 -24.38 -0.26 20.27
C ASP A 581 -23.11 -0.28 19.39
N GLY A 582 -22.80 0.82 18.72
CA GLY A 582 -21.69 0.98 17.79
C GLY A 582 -21.98 0.42 16.40
N SER A 583 -23.16 -0.12 16.13
CA SER A 583 -23.48 -0.66 14.81
C SER A 583 -23.75 0.44 13.78
N PHE A 584 -23.42 0.18 12.52
CA PHE A 584 -23.90 0.99 11.39
C PHE A 584 -24.23 0.10 10.21
N LYS A 585 -25.07 0.61 9.31
CA LYS A 585 -25.48 -0.09 8.10
C LYS A 585 -25.83 0.91 7.00
N LEU A 586 -25.24 0.76 5.83
CA LEU A 586 -25.36 1.74 4.75
C LEU A 586 -25.25 1.08 3.37
N GLN A 587 -25.93 1.68 2.40
CA GLN A 587 -25.79 1.36 0.98
C GLN A 587 -24.59 2.09 0.38
N VAL A 588 -23.81 1.38 -0.43
CA VAL A 588 -22.65 1.92 -1.16
C VAL A 588 -22.72 1.57 -2.64
N PRO A 589 -22.03 2.32 -3.51
CA PRO A 589 -21.76 1.88 -4.88
C PRO A 589 -21.05 0.53 -4.89
N ALA A 590 -21.57 -0.41 -5.68
CA ALA A 590 -20.90 -1.68 -5.94
C ALA A 590 -19.75 -1.51 -6.94
N ASP A 591 -18.88 -2.52 -7.05
CA ASP A 591 -17.79 -2.56 -8.03
C ASP A 591 -16.88 -1.31 -7.97
N THR A 592 -16.73 -0.75 -6.76
CA THR A 592 -16.02 0.51 -6.50
C THR A 592 -15.04 0.31 -5.34
N PRO A 593 -13.80 0.84 -5.41
CA PRO A 593 -12.88 0.90 -4.28
C PRO A 593 -13.37 1.91 -3.24
N LEU A 594 -13.71 1.41 -2.04
CA LEU A 594 -14.29 2.18 -0.95
C LEU A 594 -13.38 2.15 0.28
N ALA A 595 -13.36 3.24 1.03
CA ALA A 595 -12.83 3.26 2.39
C ALA A 595 -13.87 3.86 3.35
N LEU A 596 -13.72 3.55 4.64
CA LEU A 596 -14.60 4.01 5.70
C LEU A 596 -13.76 4.66 6.80
N ALA A 597 -14.21 5.81 7.30
CA ALA A 597 -13.64 6.46 8.47
C ALA A 597 -14.71 6.58 9.57
N ILE A 598 -14.36 6.21 10.79
CA ILE A 598 -15.23 6.41 11.97
C ILE A 598 -15.02 7.83 12.48
N VAL A 599 -16.09 8.57 12.69
CA VAL A 599 -16.07 10.01 12.90
C VAL A 599 -16.80 10.38 14.19
N ASP A 600 -16.21 11.32 14.94
CA ASP A 600 -16.76 11.84 16.17
C ASP A 600 -17.87 12.90 15.95
N ALA A 601 -18.40 13.46 17.05
CA ALA A 601 -19.45 14.48 16.99
C ALA A 601 -19.03 15.80 16.32
N LYS A 602 -17.72 16.05 16.17
CA LYS A 602 -17.14 17.28 15.61
C LYS A 602 -16.69 17.09 14.16
N GLY A 603 -16.87 15.91 13.58
CA GLY A 603 -16.48 15.61 12.21
C GLY A 603 -15.04 15.13 12.04
N ARG A 604 -14.32 14.85 13.14
CA ARG A 604 -12.92 14.40 13.12
C ARG A 604 -12.87 12.87 13.03
N GLY A 605 -12.05 12.35 12.12
CA GLY A 605 -11.75 10.92 12.06
C GLY A 605 -11.14 10.42 13.38
N ILE A 606 -11.59 9.25 13.84
CA ILE A 606 -11.04 8.47 14.95
C ILE A 606 -10.14 7.36 14.40
N GLN A 607 -10.59 6.69 13.33
CA GLN A 607 -9.89 5.61 12.65
C GLN A 607 -10.35 5.54 11.20
N THR A 608 -9.41 5.29 10.28
CA THR A 608 -9.63 5.17 8.83
C THR A 608 -9.18 3.79 8.36
N HIS A 609 -10.00 3.15 7.52
CA HIS A 609 -9.66 1.86 6.93
C HIS A 609 -8.75 2.04 5.70
N LEU A 610 -7.44 1.84 5.88
CA LEU A 610 -6.39 2.05 4.86
C LEU A 610 -6.21 0.86 3.91
N ASN A 611 -7.33 0.32 3.41
CA ASN A 611 -7.36 -0.67 2.35
C ASN A 611 -8.70 -0.53 1.61
N TRP A 612 -8.70 -0.73 0.29
CA TRP A 612 -9.89 -0.59 -0.54
C TRP A 612 -10.85 -1.77 -0.32
N ILE A 613 -11.92 -1.50 0.42
CA ILE A 613 -13.09 -2.36 0.52
C ILE A 613 -13.80 -2.36 -0.84
N GLN A 614 -14.28 -3.53 -1.24
CA GLN A 614 -15.13 -3.68 -2.41
C GLN A 614 -16.27 -4.65 -2.11
N VAL A 615 -17.37 -4.45 -2.82
CA VAL A 615 -18.60 -5.25 -2.73
C VAL A 615 -19.21 -5.36 -4.12
N ARG A 616 -19.73 -6.53 -4.49
CA ARG A 616 -20.40 -6.77 -5.77
C ARG A 616 -21.85 -6.27 -5.76
N PRO A 617 -22.48 -6.04 -6.94
CA PRO A 617 -23.86 -5.59 -7.01
C PRO A 617 -24.81 -6.54 -6.26
N GLY A 618 -25.58 -5.98 -5.33
CA GLY A 618 -26.51 -6.70 -4.46
C GLY A 618 -25.87 -7.47 -3.30
N GLU A 619 -24.55 -7.45 -3.16
CA GLU A 619 -23.87 -8.11 -2.05
C GLU A 619 -24.23 -7.44 -0.72
N ARG A 620 -24.43 -8.25 0.32
CA ARG A 620 -24.44 -7.79 1.72
C ARG A 620 -23.16 -8.23 2.40
N ARG A 621 -22.28 -7.29 2.67
CA ARG A 621 -21.05 -7.50 3.43
C ARG A 621 -21.29 -7.15 4.90
N THR A 622 -20.98 -8.09 5.79
CA THR A 622 -21.04 -7.87 7.24
C THR A 622 -19.63 -7.99 7.81
N CYS A 623 -19.21 -6.99 8.58
CA CYS A 623 -18.00 -7.04 9.39
C CYS A 623 -18.40 -7.05 10.87
N ASP A 624 -17.67 -7.79 11.70
CA ASP A 624 -17.98 -7.86 13.12
C ASP A 624 -17.64 -6.53 13.83
N GLY A 625 -16.50 -5.92 13.48
CA GLY A 625 -16.15 -4.60 13.97
C GLY A 625 -15.00 -3.91 13.24
N CYS A 626 -14.60 -2.75 13.76
CA CYS A 626 -13.55 -1.92 13.17
C CYS A 626 -12.18 -2.42 13.66
N HIS A 627 -11.73 -3.41 12.89
CA HIS A 627 -10.60 -4.31 13.10
C HIS A 627 -10.81 -5.36 14.20
N SER A 628 -11.98 -6.03 14.22
CA SER A 628 -12.26 -7.17 15.12
C SER A 628 -11.38 -8.40 14.83
N PRO A 629 -11.25 -9.35 15.76
CA PRO A 629 -10.57 -10.62 15.49
C PRO A 629 -11.20 -11.34 14.29
N ARG A 630 -10.42 -11.60 13.23
CA ARG A 630 -10.93 -12.09 11.94
C ARG A 630 -11.56 -13.48 11.97
N ARG A 631 -11.29 -14.27 13.01
CA ARG A 631 -11.81 -15.64 13.21
C ARG A 631 -12.66 -15.79 14.47
N GLY A 632 -12.90 -14.69 15.19
CA GLY A 632 -13.72 -14.69 16.41
C GLY A 632 -15.20 -14.50 16.11
N ALA A 633 -16.03 -14.66 17.13
CA ALA A 633 -17.43 -14.25 17.06
C ALA A 633 -17.55 -12.74 17.29
N ALA A 634 -18.50 -12.10 16.60
CA ALA A 634 -18.83 -10.70 16.85
C ALA A 634 -19.30 -10.46 18.29
N LEU A 635 -18.86 -9.35 18.89
CA LEU A 635 -19.33 -8.94 20.22
C LEU A 635 -20.82 -8.63 20.23
N ASN A 636 -21.32 -7.90 19.22
CA ASN A 636 -22.73 -7.56 19.13
C ASN A 636 -23.53 -8.71 18.52
N SER A 637 -23.55 -9.86 19.20
CA SER A 637 -24.27 -11.08 18.79
C SER A 637 -24.90 -11.79 20.00
N GLY A 638 -25.63 -12.89 19.78
CA GLY A 638 -26.20 -13.71 20.85
C GLY A 638 -27.06 -12.95 21.87
N SER A 639 -26.77 -13.12 23.17
CA SER A 639 -27.48 -12.42 24.24
C SER A 639 -27.19 -10.92 24.28
N ILE A 640 -26.00 -10.48 23.86
CA ILE A 640 -25.60 -9.07 23.87
C ILE A 640 -26.48 -8.29 22.91
N VAL A 641 -26.66 -8.76 21.68
CA VAL A 641 -27.51 -8.08 20.69
C VAL A 641 -29.00 -8.11 21.09
N ASN A 642 -29.44 -9.21 21.71
CA ASN A 642 -30.86 -9.44 22.06
C ASN A 642 -31.32 -8.79 23.37
N THR A 643 -30.40 -8.41 24.26
CA THR A 643 -30.77 -7.77 25.52
C THR A 643 -31.03 -6.29 25.26
N LEU A 644 -32.27 -5.84 25.46
CA LEU A 644 -32.69 -4.45 25.26
C LEU A 644 -32.99 -3.80 26.61
N ALA A 645 -32.42 -2.62 26.83
CA ALA A 645 -32.62 -1.88 28.07
C ALA A 645 -34.04 -1.31 28.19
N THR A 646 -34.57 -1.24 29.41
CA THR A 646 -35.91 -0.69 29.67
C THR A 646 -36.03 0.81 29.40
N ALA A 647 -34.89 1.52 29.30
CA ALA A 647 -34.83 2.95 28.99
C ALA A 647 -34.86 3.26 27.49
N LEU A 648 -34.85 2.22 26.64
CA LEU A 648 -35.12 2.37 25.22
C LEU A 648 -36.60 2.69 24.96
N LEU A 649 -36.87 3.40 23.88
CA LEU A 649 -38.22 3.67 23.41
C LEU A 649 -39.01 2.35 23.23
N PRO A 650 -40.22 2.24 23.80
CA PRO A 650 -41.05 1.04 23.68
C PRO A 650 -41.35 0.63 22.23
N SER A 651 -41.47 1.60 21.32
CA SER A 651 -41.67 1.34 19.90
C SER A 651 -40.47 0.67 19.23
N MET A 652 -39.24 1.03 19.63
CA MET A 652 -38.01 0.43 19.10
C MET A 652 -37.80 -0.95 19.72
N SER A 653 -37.86 -1.04 21.04
CA SER A 653 -37.64 -2.30 21.76
C SER A 653 -38.71 -3.36 21.43
N GLY A 654 -39.98 -2.97 21.28
CA GLY A 654 -41.06 -3.88 20.88
C GLY A 654 -41.00 -4.33 19.42
N ALA A 655 -40.26 -3.63 18.56
CA ALA A 655 -40.11 -3.97 17.14
C ALA A 655 -38.85 -4.79 16.84
N HIS A 656 -37.94 -4.95 17.79
CA HIS A 656 -36.68 -5.68 17.65
C HIS A 656 -36.90 -7.17 17.32
N GLN A 657 -36.10 -7.71 16.41
CA GLN A 657 -36.05 -9.15 16.12
C GLN A 657 -34.72 -9.73 16.61
N SER A 658 -34.77 -10.99 17.07
CA SER A 658 -33.57 -11.68 17.56
C SER A 658 -32.42 -11.66 16.54
N GLY A 659 -31.24 -11.23 16.97
CA GLY A 659 -30.02 -11.12 16.17
C GLY A 659 -29.79 -9.75 15.53
N GLU A 660 -30.78 -8.86 15.55
CA GLU A 660 -30.67 -7.52 14.95
C GLU A 660 -29.86 -6.56 15.80
N THR A 661 -28.81 -5.99 15.20
CA THR A 661 -28.14 -4.80 15.75
C THR A 661 -29.08 -3.60 15.73
N MET A 662 -28.76 -2.55 16.49
CA MET A 662 -29.56 -1.31 16.48
C MET A 662 -29.65 -0.71 15.07
N ALA A 663 -28.56 -0.73 14.29
CA ALA A 663 -28.56 -0.29 12.90
C ALA A 663 -29.44 -1.17 12.00
N SER A 664 -29.40 -2.49 12.16
CA SER A 664 -30.28 -3.39 11.39
C SER A 664 -31.75 -3.17 11.73
N LEU A 665 -32.10 -2.98 13.00
CA LEU A 665 -33.46 -2.63 13.42
C LEU A 665 -33.92 -1.29 12.83
N ARG A 666 -33.11 -0.24 12.99
CA ARG A 666 -33.45 1.11 12.48
C ARG A 666 -33.68 1.09 10.98
N THR A 667 -32.76 0.51 10.22
CA THR A 667 -32.85 0.48 8.75
C THR A 667 -33.96 -0.42 8.23
N ARG A 668 -34.41 -1.42 9.00
CA ARG A 668 -35.61 -2.19 8.65
C ARG A 668 -36.89 -1.38 8.85
N LEU A 669 -36.98 -0.59 9.92
CA LEU A 669 -38.14 0.26 10.21
C LEU A 669 -38.18 1.51 9.33
N ASP A 670 -37.01 2.04 9.00
CA ASP A 670 -36.81 3.20 8.14
C ASP A 670 -35.69 2.91 7.13
N PRO A 671 -36.03 2.37 5.94
CA PRO A 671 -35.06 2.09 4.89
C PRO A 671 -34.31 3.33 4.38
N THR A 672 -34.81 4.54 4.63
CA THR A 672 -34.12 5.77 4.20
C THR A 672 -32.81 5.99 4.97
N ALA A 673 -32.69 5.42 6.17
CA ALA A 673 -31.46 5.45 6.98
C ALA A 673 -30.30 4.65 6.37
N LEU A 674 -30.54 3.85 5.32
CA LEU A 674 -29.48 3.17 4.57
C LEU A 674 -28.73 4.11 3.63
N SER A 675 -29.36 5.21 3.21
CA SER A 675 -28.77 6.16 2.27
C SER A 675 -27.71 7.02 2.96
N LEU A 676 -26.59 7.22 2.29
CA LEU A 676 -25.57 8.16 2.75
C LEU A 676 -26.11 9.60 2.69
N GLY A 677 -26.03 10.31 3.82
CA GLY A 677 -26.35 11.72 3.92
C GLY A 677 -25.16 12.60 3.51
N ALA A 678 -25.43 13.76 2.90
CA ALA A 678 -24.38 14.73 2.56
C ALA A 678 -23.79 15.45 3.78
N ASP A 679 -24.52 15.45 4.90
CA ASP A 679 -24.19 16.18 6.13
C ASP A 679 -24.21 15.26 7.35
N MET A 680 -23.48 15.65 8.39
CA MET A 680 -23.50 14.97 9.68
C MET A 680 -24.72 15.41 10.48
N VAL A 681 -25.79 14.61 10.41
CA VAL A 681 -27.04 14.86 11.14
C VAL A 681 -27.39 13.65 11.98
N TYR A 682 -27.48 13.85 13.29
CA TYR A 682 -27.88 12.82 14.25
C TYR A 682 -28.97 13.34 15.17
N THR A 683 -29.96 12.49 15.41
CA THR A 683 -30.95 12.65 16.46
C THR A 683 -31.08 11.32 17.17
N ASP A 684 -31.18 11.34 18.49
CA ASP A 684 -31.38 10.14 19.28
C ASP A 684 -32.81 9.62 19.09
N VAL A 685 -32.92 8.49 18.40
CA VAL A 685 -34.18 7.79 18.12
C VAL A 685 -34.37 6.57 19.02
N TRP A 686 -33.54 6.42 20.05
CA TRP A 686 -33.49 5.24 20.91
C TRP A 686 -33.92 5.53 22.34
N ALA A 687 -33.50 6.66 22.89
CA ALA A 687 -33.80 7.00 24.28
C ALA A 687 -35.27 7.41 24.49
N ASP A 688 -35.90 6.86 25.53
CA ASP A 688 -37.24 7.27 25.97
C ASP A 688 -37.17 8.66 26.65
N THR A 689 -37.40 9.72 25.86
CA THR A 689 -37.32 11.12 26.30
C THR A 689 -38.38 11.54 27.32
N SER A 690 -39.36 10.67 27.64
CA SER A 690 -40.22 10.88 28.80
C SER A 690 -39.45 10.77 30.12
N ARG A 691 -38.26 10.15 30.08
CA ARG A 691 -37.28 10.12 31.17
C ARG A 691 -36.31 11.28 30.94
N GLY A 692 -36.12 12.14 31.94
CA GLY A 692 -35.23 13.29 31.81
C GLY A 692 -33.76 12.87 31.72
N GLY A 693 -32.99 13.50 30.82
CA GLY A 693 -31.52 13.40 30.79
C GLY A 693 -30.92 12.12 30.20
N VAL A 694 -31.71 11.26 29.55
CA VAL A 694 -31.24 9.97 28.99
C VAL A 694 -30.83 10.03 27.51
N ALA A 695 -31.29 11.03 26.76
CA ALA A 695 -31.05 11.11 25.32
C ALA A 695 -29.70 11.75 24.97
N ARG A 696 -29.02 11.20 23.96
CA ARG A 696 -27.84 11.80 23.34
C ARG A 696 -28.22 13.12 22.68
N ALA A 697 -27.37 14.12 22.84
CA ALA A 697 -27.55 15.42 22.20
C ALA A 697 -27.61 15.28 20.65
N PRO A 698 -28.51 16.03 19.98
CA PRO A 698 -28.56 16.06 18.52
C PRO A 698 -27.29 16.72 17.96
N ILE A 699 -26.88 16.28 16.78
CA ILE A 699 -25.73 16.82 16.05
C ILE A 699 -26.20 17.28 14.68
N THR A 700 -25.77 18.46 14.26
CA THR A 700 -25.97 18.96 12.91
C THR A 700 -24.75 19.77 12.51
N VAL A 701 -24.00 19.27 11.52
CA VAL A 701 -22.85 19.99 10.95
C VAL A 701 -22.98 19.96 9.44
N ARG A 702 -23.36 21.10 8.86
CA ARG A 702 -23.58 21.27 7.41
C ARG A 702 -22.57 22.24 6.83
N TYR A 703 -22.38 22.19 5.51
CA TYR A 703 -21.66 23.27 4.84
C TYR A 703 -22.48 24.55 4.74
N THR A 704 -23.78 24.44 4.50
CA THR A 704 -24.72 25.56 4.45
C THR A 704 -26.07 25.16 5.04
N GLY A 705 -26.88 26.15 5.45
CA GLY A 705 -28.18 25.90 6.04
C GLY A 705 -28.11 25.35 7.46
N ASN A 706 -27.04 25.68 8.21
CA ASN A 706 -27.00 25.44 9.64
C ASN A 706 -28.03 26.32 10.37
N THR A 707 -28.46 25.91 11.57
CA THR A 707 -29.44 26.66 12.38
C THR A 707 -28.97 28.10 12.66
N ASN A 708 -27.67 28.28 12.86
CA ASN A 708 -27.03 29.59 12.92
C ASN A 708 -26.34 29.86 11.57
N PRO A 709 -26.81 30.82 10.75
CA PRO A 709 -26.20 31.13 9.46
C PRO A 709 -24.73 31.58 9.55
N ALA A 710 -24.27 32.05 10.72
CA ALA A 710 -22.86 32.37 10.92
C ALA A 710 -21.95 31.13 10.94
N ASP A 711 -22.53 29.94 11.07
CA ASP A 711 -21.83 28.65 11.00
C ASP A 711 -21.73 28.08 9.58
N ASP A 712 -22.29 28.74 8.57
CA ASP A 712 -22.22 28.33 7.16
C ASP A 712 -20.88 28.73 6.51
N LEU A 713 -20.46 27.97 5.49
CA LEU A 713 -19.38 28.38 4.60
C LEU A 713 -19.78 29.65 3.86
N ALA A 714 -18.86 30.61 3.84
CA ALA A 714 -18.94 31.79 3.00
C ALA A 714 -17.79 31.85 1.98
N THR A 715 -17.14 30.70 1.77
CA THR A 715 -16.23 30.36 0.68
C THR A 715 -16.88 29.28 -0.20
N ALA A 716 -16.17 28.79 -1.23
CA ALA A 716 -16.68 27.73 -2.08
C ALA A 716 -17.07 26.48 -1.27
N VAL A 717 -18.22 25.91 -1.59
CA VAL A 717 -18.73 24.67 -0.99
C VAL A 717 -18.29 23.51 -1.86
N PRO A 718 -17.66 22.46 -1.29
CA PRO A 718 -17.35 21.24 -2.03
C PRO A 718 -18.56 20.66 -2.76
N VAL A 719 -18.38 20.37 -4.04
CA VAL A 719 -19.39 19.69 -4.86
C VAL A 719 -18.99 18.23 -5.05
N SER A 720 -19.98 17.33 -5.01
CA SER A 720 -19.77 15.90 -5.17
C SER A 720 -18.77 15.30 -4.16
N GLY A 721 -18.50 15.95 -3.03
CA GLY A 721 -17.56 15.47 -2.02
C GLY A 721 -16.08 15.54 -2.43
N ILE A 722 -15.73 16.37 -3.42
CA ILE A 722 -14.35 16.66 -3.81
C ILE A 722 -13.85 17.90 -3.06
N ILE A 723 -12.67 17.79 -2.44
CA ILE A 723 -12.01 18.90 -1.76
C ILE A 723 -10.63 19.10 -2.37
N ASN A 724 -10.52 20.10 -3.24
CA ASN A 724 -9.24 20.61 -3.76
C ASN A 724 -8.72 21.73 -2.87
N TYR A 725 -7.43 21.73 -2.54
CA TYR A 725 -6.83 22.69 -1.62
C TYR A 725 -6.98 24.14 -2.10
N ALA A 726 -6.59 24.42 -3.36
CA ALA A 726 -6.61 25.77 -3.91
C ALA A 726 -8.04 26.37 -3.98
N GLU A 727 -9.03 25.53 -4.27
CA GLU A 727 -10.42 25.95 -4.44
C GLU A 727 -11.17 26.07 -3.10
N HIS A 728 -10.91 25.17 -2.14
CA HIS A 728 -11.72 25.04 -0.94
C HIS A 728 -11.00 25.47 0.34
N ILE A 729 -9.71 25.16 0.47
CA ILE A 729 -8.95 25.39 1.71
C ILE A 729 -8.26 26.74 1.71
N GLN A 730 -7.53 27.09 0.64
CA GLN A 730 -6.85 28.39 0.54
C GLN A 730 -7.79 29.59 0.80
N PRO A 731 -9.04 29.63 0.29
CA PRO A 731 -9.95 30.74 0.56
C PRO A 731 -10.29 30.93 2.04
N LEU A 732 -10.18 29.89 2.87
CA LEU A 732 -10.37 30.02 4.31
C LEU A 732 -9.30 30.90 4.94
N TRP A 733 -8.06 30.82 4.43
CA TRP A 733 -6.92 31.59 4.94
C TRP A 733 -6.98 33.07 4.54
N THR A 734 -7.45 33.35 3.31
CA THR A 734 -7.50 34.72 2.74
C THR A 734 -8.80 35.45 3.05
N ARG A 735 -9.83 34.76 3.53
CA ARG A 735 -11.11 35.36 3.91
C ARG A 735 -10.91 36.48 4.94
N ASN A 736 -11.43 37.66 4.60
CA ASN A 736 -11.35 38.85 5.44
C ASN A 736 -12.14 38.65 6.74
N ARG A 737 -11.43 38.64 7.86
CA ARG A 737 -11.96 38.59 9.24
C ARG A 737 -11.44 39.79 10.06
N GLY A 738 -11.14 40.91 9.40
CA GLY A 738 -10.46 42.04 10.02
C GLY A 738 -9.09 41.62 10.56
N GLY A 739 -8.80 41.95 11.83
CA GLY A 739 -7.56 41.58 12.50
C GLY A 739 -7.33 40.07 12.67
N ASN A 740 -8.36 39.24 12.46
CA ASN A 740 -8.26 37.77 12.52
C ASN A 740 -8.09 37.12 11.13
N THR A 741 -7.79 37.90 10.09
CA THR A 741 -7.50 37.34 8.76
C THR A 741 -6.18 36.56 8.81
N CYS A 742 -6.20 35.27 8.48
CA CYS A 742 -5.06 34.38 8.69
C CYS A 742 -3.81 34.89 7.96
N THR A 743 -3.93 35.26 6.68
CA THR A 743 -2.83 35.82 5.88
C THR A 743 -2.35 37.20 6.34
N GLY A 744 -3.11 37.90 7.18
CA GLY A 744 -2.67 39.15 7.81
C GLY A 744 -1.61 38.91 8.90
N CYS A 745 -1.67 37.75 9.58
CA CYS A 745 -0.74 37.38 10.64
C CYS A 745 0.29 36.31 10.21
N HIS A 746 -0.06 35.47 9.24
CA HIS A 746 0.76 34.38 8.70
C HIS A 746 1.19 34.68 7.25
N ASN A 747 2.15 35.58 7.10
CA ASN A 747 2.71 36.02 5.81
C ASN A 747 4.24 35.97 5.76
N ASP A 748 4.86 35.34 6.76
CA ASP A 748 6.30 35.24 6.91
C ASP A 748 6.72 33.78 6.67
N PRO A 749 7.28 33.43 5.48
CA PRO A 749 7.71 32.07 5.19
C PRO A 749 8.94 31.65 6.01
N ALA A 750 9.60 32.56 6.74
CA ALA A 750 10.57 32.17 7.76
C ALA A 750 9.91 31.59 9.03
N LYS A 751 8.57 31.69 9.15
CA LYS A 751 7.76 31.13 10.22
C LYS A 751 6.67 30.22 9.65
N LEU A 752 5.54 30.81 9.28
CA LEU A 752 4.41 30.18 8.63
C LEU A 752 3.78 31.21 7.70
N SER A 753 3.76 30.93 6.40
CA SER A 753 3.08 31.75 5.41
C SER A 753 1.87 31.03 4.84
N LEU A 754 0.67 31.58 5.02
CA LEU A 754 -0.57 31.05 4.46
C LEU A 754 -1.00 31.76 3.16
N GLN A 755 -0.05 32.43 2.50
CA GLN A 755 -0.31 33.14 1.25
C GLN A 755 -0.64 32.18 0.10
N GLY A 756 -1.57 32.60 -0.76
CA GLY A 756 -2.00 31.85 -1.94
C GLY A 756 -1.20 32.18 -3.20
N THR A 757 0.11 32.31 -3.08
CA THR A 757 1.02 32.49 -4.22
C THR A 757 1.49 31.13 -4.74
N THR A 758 1.69 31.01 -6.06
CA THR A 758 2.21 29.78 -6.68
C THR A 758 3.70 29.62 -6.39
N SER A 759 4.08 28.53 -5.72
CA SER A 759 5.46 28.18 -5.39
C SER A 759 6.15 27.49 -6.58
N GLY A 760 7.44 27.18 -6.44
CA GLY A 760 8.22 26.47 -7.45
C GLY A 760 7.71 25.05 -7.74
N THR A 761 6.97 24.43 -6.82
CA THR A 761 6.33 23.13 -7.03
C THR A 761 5.06 23.23 -7.89
N GLY A 762 4.62 24.45 -8.24
CA GLY A 762 3.36 24.70 -8.90
C GLY A 762 2.13 24.66 -7.98
N ARG A 763 2.33 24.30 -6.71
CA ARG A 763 1.31 24.35 -5.65
C ARG A 763 1.28 25.73 -4.99
N LEU A 764 0.29 25.98 -4.15
CA LEU A 764 0.24 27.21 -3.36
C LEU A 764 1.23 27.14 -2.19
N LEU A 765 1.92 28.24 -1.90
CA LEU A 765 2.88 28.33 -0.79
C LEU A 765 2.29 27.86 0.54
N SER A 766 1.03 28.23 0.82
CA SER A 766 0.35 27.81 2.04
C SER A 766 0.18 26.30 2.17
N TYR A 767 0.08 25.57 1.05
CA TYR A 767 0.00 24.11 1.06
C TYR A 767 1.33 23.51 1.50
N ASP A 768 2.40 23.92 0.81
CA ASP A 768 3.76 23.44 1.08
C ASP A 768 4.16 23.76 2.53
N GLU A 769 3.84 24.96 3.04
CA GLU A 769 4.13 25.37 4.42
C GLU A 769 3.36 24.58 5.50
N LEU A 770 2.18 24.05 5.17
CA LEU A 770 1.39 23.26 6.11
C LEU A 770 1.82 21.79 6.14
N LEU A 771 2.21 21.24 4.98
CA LEU A 771 2.44 19.81 4.79
C LEU A 771 3.93 19.42 4.82
N ILE A 772 4.83 20.35 4.54
CA ILE A 772 6.28 20.09 4.50
C ILE A 772 6.93 20.61 5.78
N GLY A 773 7.58 19.72 6.52
CA GLY A 773 8.35 20.09 7.71
C GLY A 773 9.61 20.90 7.42
N ASP A 774 9.98 21.74 8.38
CA ASP A 774 11.25 22.47 8.39
C ASP A 774 12.45 21.50 8.43
N PRO A 775 13.56 21.76 7.71
CA PRO A 775 14.78 20.97 7.86
C PRO A 775 15.27 20.86 9.30
N VAL A 776 15.66 19.66 9.73
CA VAL A 776 16.28 19.39 11.03
C VAL A 776 17.74 19.83 10.99
N ILE A 777 18.20 20.48 12.06
CA ILE A 777 19.53 21.08 12.12
C ILE A 777 20.30 20.52 13.30
N ASP A 778 21.54 20.11 13.05
CA ASP A 778 22.45 19.68 14.10
C ASP A 778 22.95 20.90 14.89
N ALA A 779 22.72 20.89 16.20
CA ALA A 779 23.02 22.03 17.07
C ALA A 779 24.52 22.26 17.31
N GLY A 780 25.36 21.24 17.10
CA GLY A 780 26.82 21.32 17.31
C GLY A 780 27.55 21.89 16.10
N THR A 781 27.06 21.59 14.89
CA THR A 781 27.65 22.00 13.61
C THR A 781 26.91 23.16 12.96
N GLY A 782 25.62 23.35 13.27
CA GLY A 782 24.75 24.33 12.63
C GLY A 782 24.31 23.92 11.21
N LEU A 783 24.53 22.66 10.81
CA LEU A 783 24.25 22.14 9.47
C LEU A 783 22.94 21.34 9.44
N PRO A 784 22.21 21.31 8.31
CA PRO A 784 21.08 20.41 8.14
C PRO A 784 21.51 18.96 8.25
N VAL A 785 20.70 18.17 8.95
CA VAL A 785 20.88 16.74 9.04
C VAL A 785 20.44 16.13 7.71
N THR A 786 21.31 15.36 7.09
CA THR A 786 21.00 14.55 5.90
C THR A 786 21.04 13.08 6.25
N ARG A 787 20.29 12.28 5.49
CA ARG A 787 20.38 10.81 5.49
C ARG A 787 20.46 10.32 4.05
N ILE A 788 20.90 9.09 3.84
CA ILE A 788 20.76 8.45 2.54
C ILE A 788 19.41 7.75 2.48
N GLU A 789 18.67 7.94 1.39
CA GLU A 789 17.41 7.28 1.12
C GLU A 789 17.47 6.73 -0.30
N ASP A 790 17.42 5.40 -0.44
CA ASP A 790 17.62 4.69 -1.71
C ASP A 790 18.89 5.15 -2.48
N GLY A 791 20.00 5.36 -1.77
CA GLY A 791 21.28 5.78 -2.35
C GLY A 791 21.40 7.28 -2.64
N VAL A 792 20.33 8.06 -2.40
CA VAL A 792 20.28 9.50 -2.64
C VAL A 792 20.35 10.26 -1.31
N PRO A 793 21.23 11.26 -1.16
CA PRO A 793 21.23 12.13 0.02
C PRO A 793 19.97 12.99 0.09
N VAL A 794 19.20 12.85 1.16
CA VAL A 794 17.98 13.63 1.43
C VAL A 794 18.09 14.44 2.72
N ILE A 795 17.42 15.59 2.76
CA ILE A 795 17.35 16.45 3.95
C ILE A 795 16.35 15.83 4.94
N VAL A 796 16.78 15.63 6.18
CA VAL A 796 15.87 15.23 7.26
C VAL A 796 14.99 16.43 7.62
N ARG A 797 13.67 16.24 7.54
CA ARG A 797 12.67 17.25 7.91
C ARG A 797 12.07 16.95 9.28
N GLY A 798 11.75 18.01 10.01
CA GLY A 798 11.00 17.97 11.25
C GLY A 798 9.52 17.74 10.99
N ALA A 799 8.72 17.72 12.05
CA ALA A 799 7.28 17.53 11.94
C ALA A 799 6.59 18.71 11.23
N ALA A 800 5.70 18.40 10.29
CA ALA A 800 4.84 19.37 9.62
C ALA A 800 3.72 19.86 10.57
N VAL A 801 3.03 20.95 10.21
CA VAL A 801 1.88 21.45 10.99
C VAL A 801 0.67 20.54 10.79
N VAL A 802 0.52 20.01 9.57
CA VAL A 802 -0.44 18.99 9.18
C VAL A 802 0.32 17.68 9.00
N GLU A 803 0.04 16.71 9.86
CA GLU A 803 0.61 15.36 9.77
C GLU A 803 -0.50 14.39 9.39
N THR A 804 -0.43 13.90 8.16
CA THR A 804 -1.38 12.92 7.61
C THR A 804 -0.80 11.52 7.61
N MET A 805 0.47 11.32 7.97
CA MET A 805 1.12 10.00 7.97
C MET A 805 1.54 9.54 9.37
N SER A 806 1.10 10.22 10.43
CA SER A 806 1.53 9.94 11.80
C SER A 806 0.57 9.01 12.56
N GLY A 807 1.12 8.17 13.44
CA GLY A 807 0.36 7.27 14.30
C GLY A 807 -0.02 5.93 13.65
N ASN A 808 -0.85 5.14 14.34
CA ASN A 808 -1.26 3.80 13.89
C ASN A 808 -2.39 3.80 12.84
N ALA A 809 -2.80 4.98 12.42
CA ALA A 809 -3.89 5.26 11.50
C ALA A 809 -3.54 6.55 10.76
N GLY A 810 -2.92 6.43 9.59
CA GLY A 810 -2.70 7.58 8.71
C GLY A 810 -4.02 8.25 8.31
N GLY A 811 -3.92 9.49 7.85
CA GLY A 811 -5.01 10.28 7.29
C GLY A 811 -5.99 10.76 8.36
N LEU A 812 -5.49 11.22 9.51
CA LEU A 812 -6.34 11.68 10.61
C LEU A 812 -6.02 13.12 11.03
N ALA A 813 -7.01 14.00 10.87
CA ALA A 813 -6.95 15.38 11.34
C ALA A 813 -6.54 15.49 12.80
N ARG A 814 -6.99 14.58 13.67
CA ARG A 814 -6.67 14.59 15.11
C ARG A 814 -5.19 14.34 15.45
N MET A 815 -4.40 13.85 14.50
CA MET A 815 -2.95 13.67 14.61
C MET A 815 -2.18 14.92 14.15
N SER A 816 -2.86 15.90 13.56
CA SER A 816 -2.24 17.14 13.09
C SER A 816 -2.23 18.21 14.16
N ARG A 817 -1.10 18.92 14.28
CA ARG A 817 -0.97 20.03 15.21
C ARG A 817 -1.87 21.21 14.85
N LEU A 818 -2.15 21.41 13.55
CA LEU A 818 -3.13 22.39 13.08
C LEU A 818 -4.50 22.19 13.76
N THR A 819 -4.98 20.95 13.85
CA THR A 819 -6.28 20.63 14.45
C THR A 819 -6.32 20.96 15.93
N GLU A 820 -5.29 20.61 16.70
CA GLU A 820 -5.24 20.95 18.13
C GLU A 820 -5.36 22.47 18.36
N ILE A 821 -4.69 23.27 17.53
CA ILE A 821 -4.72 24.75 17.62
C ILE A 821 -6.09 25.30 17.19
N LEU A 822 -6.66 24.78 16.09
CA LEU A 822 -7.94 25.24 15.53
C LEU A 822 -9.15 24.81 16.37
N PHE A 823 -9.02 23.76 17.18
CA PHE A 823 -10.06 23.33 18.11
C PHE A 823 -9.80 23.80 19.55
N GLY A 824 -8.56 24.20 19.89
CA GLY A 824 -8.16 24.53 21.26
C GLY A 824 -8.14 23.31 22.18
N GLU A 825 -7.89 22.13 21.62
CA GLU A 825 -7.99 20.84 22.30
C GLU A 825 -6.69 20.05 22.13
N GLU A 826 -6.20 19.44 23.20
CA GLU A 826 -5.10 18.49 23.10
C GLU A 826 -5.65 17.14 22.61
N LEU A 827 -5.17 16.71 21.45
CA LEU A 827 -5.59 15.48 20.78
C LEU A 827 -4.38 14.54 20.70
N MET A 828 -4.04 14.09 19.49
CA MET A 828 -3.04 13.05 19.27
C MET A 828 -1.86 13.53 18.43
N ALA A 829 -1.65 14.85 18.32
CA ALA A 829 -0.48 15.35 17.61
C ALA A 829 0.82 14.84 18.25
N GLY A 830 1.78 14.46 17.40
CA GLY A 830 3.05 13.89 17.85
C GLY A 830 3.83 14.86 18.75
N ALA A 831 4.63 14.32 19.68
CA ALA A 831 5.48 15.14 20.55
C ALA A 831 6.47 16.02 19.75
N ALA A 832 6.97 15.50 18.62
CA ALA A 832 7.80 16.26 17.69
C ALA A 832 7.04 17.46 17.09
N ALA A 833 5.80 17.26 16.65
CA ALA A 833 4.95 18.33 16.11
C ALA A 833 4.64 19.41 17.15
N ARG A 834 4.31 19.03 18.39
CA ARG A 834 4.08 20.00 19.48
C ARG A 834 5.34 20.79 19.86
N THR A 835 6.52 20.17 19.71
CA THR A 835 7.80 20.82 19.97
C THR A 835 8.17 21.80 18.85
N ALA A 836 7.99 21.37 17.59
CA ALA A 836 8.24 22.22 16.42
C ALA A 836 7.25 23.39 16.36
N HIS A 837 5.99 23.14 16.74
CA HIS A 837 4.88 24.09 16.63
C HIS A 837 4.18 24.26 18.00
N PRO A 838 4.78 25.04 18.93
CA PRO A 838 4.27 25.21 20.29
C PRO A 838 2.92 25.94 20.33
N ASN A 839 2.30 26.02 21.51
CA ASN A 839 1.06 26.77 21.68
C ASN A 839 1.22 28.24 21.24
N PRO A 840 0.21 28.83 20.59
CA PRO A 840 0.21 30.26 20.29
C PRO A 840 0.51 31.08 21.55
N PRO A 841 1.31 32.15 21.46
CA PRO A 841 1.61 32.99 22.62
C PRO A 841 0.32 33.64 23.14
N GLY A 842 0.27 34.00 24.43
CA GLY A 842 -0.93 34.61 25.03
C GLY A 842 -1.36 35.96 24.43
N THR A 843 -0.52 36.56 23.58
CA THR A 843 -0.84 37.76 22.79
C THR A 843 -1.51 37.46 21.44
N ALA A 844 -1.55 36.20 21.02
CA ALA A 844 -2.20 35.79 19.78
C ALA A 844 -3.73 35.68 19.96
N PRO A 845 -4.52 35.90 18.89
CA PRO A 845 -5.95 35.60 18.93
C PRO A 845 -6.23 34.14 19.30
N ASN A 846 -7.37 33.88 19.94
CA ASN A 846 -7.80 32.51 20.22
C ASN A 846 -8.22 31.81 18.92
N HIS A 847 -7.35 30.95 18.39
CA HIS A 847 -7.56 30.25 17.12
C HIS A 847 -8.79 29.33 17.15
N ALA A 848 -9.14 28.78 18.32
CA ALA A 848 -10.31 27.93 18.51
C ALA A 848 -11.65 28.61 18.15
N THR A 849 -11.66 29.94 18.12
CA THR A 849 -12.86 30.76 17.84
C THR A 849 -12.85 31.44 16.47
N ILE A 850 -11.79 31.27 15.67
CA ILE A 850 -11.64 31.98 14.39
C ILE A 850 -12.49 31.31 13.30
N LEU A 851 -12.45 29.98 13.22
CA LEU A 851 -13.23 29.22 12.26
C LEU A 851 -14.63 28.92 12.79
N ASN A 852 -15.63 28.99 11.93
CA ASN A 852 -16.97 28.53 12.26
C ASN A 852 -17.11 27.00 12.12
N ALA A 853 -18.30 26.43 12.40
CA ALA A 853 -18.49 24.99 12.36
C ALA A 853 -18.25 24.37 10.97
N ALA A 854 -18.76 24.99 9.90
CA ALA A 854 -18.58 24.49 8.53
C ALA A 854 -17.14 24.62 8.03
N GLU A 855 -16.44 25.70 8.39
CA GLU A 855 -15.02 25.90 8.07
C GLU A 855 -14.15 24.84 8.79
N ARG A 856 -14.43 24.55 10.07
CA ARG A 856 -13.75 23.45 10.79
C ARG A 856 -14.01 22.09 10.16
N ARG A 857 -15.27 21.82 9.75
CA ARG A 857 -15.62 20.59 9.02
C ARG A 857 -14.80 20.47 7.75
N LEU A 858 -14.72 21.53 6.93
CA LEU A 858 -14.01 21.51 5.66
C LEU A 858 -12.51 21.21 5.82
N VAL A 859 -11.84 21.91 6.73
CA VAL A 859 -10.40 21.68 7.01
C VAL A 859 -10.16 20.27 7.55
N THR A 860 -11.05 19.79 8.42
CA THR A 860 -10.97 18.44 8.99
C THR A 860 -11.16 17.36 7.93
N GLU A 861 -12.17 17.50 7.06
CA GLU A 861 -12.40 16.57 5.94
C GLU A 861 -11.19 16.53 5.00
N TRP A 862 -10.60 17.68 4.66
CA TRP A 862 -9.39 17.72 3.83
C TRP A 862 -8.22 16.96 4.46
N MET A 863 -7.93 17.18 5.74
CA MET A 863 -6.85 16.46 6.43
C MET A 863 -7.16 14.96 6.59
N ASP A 864 -8.41 14.60 6.87
CA ASP A 864 -8.84 13.20 7.00
C ASP A 864 -8.80 12.43 5.66
N LEU A 865 -8.87 13.13 4.52
CA LEU A 865 -8.65 12.53 3.19
C LEU A 865 -7.17 12.33 2.86
N GLY A 866 -6.27 12.81 3.71
CA GLY A 866 -4.82 12.74 3.49
C GLY A 866 -4.19 14.08 3.10
N GLY A 867 -4.96 15.17 3.02
CA GLY A 867 -4.39 16.50 2.77
C GLY A 867 -3.93 16.72 1.34
N GLN A 868 -4.63 16.16 0.34
CA GLN A 868 -4.29 16.34 -1.08
C GLN A 868 -4.33 17.81 -1.49
N TYR A 869 -3.52 18.14 -2.49
CA TYR A 869 -3.64 19.37 -3.24
C TYR A 869 -4.82 19.29 -4.22
N PHE A 870 -4.91 18.22 -5.01
CA PHE A 870 -6.05 17.92 -5.87
C PHE A 870 -6.65 16.54 -5.56
N ASN A 871 -7.95 16.53 -5.28
CA ASN A 871 -8.77 15.32 -5.28
C ASN A 871 -9.47 15.10 -6.65
N ASP A 872 -9.46 16.11 -7.52
CA ASP A 872 -9.82 16.00 -8.93
C ASP A 872 -8.68 16.52 -9.81
N LEU A 873 -7.94 15.59 -10.40
CA LEU A 873 -6.77 15.90 -11.23
C LEU A 873 -7.12 16.57 -12.57
N THR A 874 -8.39 16.58 -13.00
CA THR A 874 -8.79 17.34 -14.19
C THR A 874 -8.79 18.86 -13.95
N SER A 875 -8.78 19.27 -12.68
CA SER A 875 -8.80 20.67 -12.24
C SER A 875 -7.40 21.26 -11.99
N SER A 876 -6.33 20.69 -12.57
CA SER A 876 -4.92 20.93 -12.20
C SER A 876 -4.04 21.80 -13.14
N PRO A 877 -4.57 22.80 -13.90
CA PRO A 877 -3.77 23.42 -14.97
C PRO A 877 -2.50 24.14 -14.48
N SER A 878 -2.49 24.69 -13.27
CA SER A 878 -1.32 25.43 -12.77
C SER A 878 -0.11 24.54 -12.45
N VAL A 879 -0.31 23.40 -11.77
CA VAL A 879 0.79 22.47 -11.42
C VAL A 879 1.38 21.86 -12.68
N VAL A 880 0.54 21.42 -13.61
CA VAL A 880 0.97 20.84 -14.89
C VAL A 880 1.80 21.84 -15.69
N ASN A 881 1.40 23.11 -15.72
CA ASN A 881 2.10 24.15 -16.47
C ASN A 881 3.45 24.53 -15.81
N VAL A 882 3.53 24.60 -14.48
CA VAL A 882 4.78 24.88 -13.77
C VAL A 882 5.75 23.71 -13.90
N ALA A 883 5.30 22.47 -13.72
CA ALA A 883 6.10 21.27 -13.92
C ALA A 883 6.63 21.17 -15.37
N ALA A 884 5.84 21.58 -16.37
CA ALA A 884 6.28 21.64 -17.76
C ALA A 884 7.31 22.76 -18.03
N ALA A 885 7.31 23.83 -17.25
CA ALA A 885 8.17 25.00 -17.46
C ALA A 885 9.46 24.97 -16.64
N LEU A 886 9.40 24.48 -15.40
CA LEU A 886 10.52 24.39 -14.44
C LEU A 886 11.03 22.95 -14.35
N THR A 887 11.38 22.31 -15.46
CA THR A 887 11.81 20.90 -15.45
C THR A 887 13.20 20.70 -14.84
N GLN A 888 13.48 19.51 -14.27
CA GLN A 888 14.83 19.14 -13.81
C GLN A 888 15.89 19.35 -14.91
N ALA A 889 15.59 18.96 -16.15
CA ALA A 889 16.51 19.15 -17.28
C ALA A 889 16.83 20.64 -17.53
N SER A 890 15.83 21.53 -17.43
CA SER A 890 16.05 22.97 -17.55
C SER A 890 16.86 23.54 -16.37
N PHE A 891 16.63 23.02 -15.16
CA PHE A 891 17.38 23.36 -13.96
C PHE A 891 18.86 22.96 -14.11
N GLU A 892 19.16 21.72 -14.51
CA GLU A 892 20.52 21.22 -14.73
C GLU A 892 21.27 22.04 -15.77
N ALA A 893 20.58 22.46 -16.83
CA ALA A 893 21.18 23.24 -17.90
C ALA A 893 21.44 24.71 -17.53
N GLN A 894 20.54 25.35 -16.77
CA GLN A 894 20.50 26.81 -16.64
C GLN A 894 20.79 27.32 -15.22
N VAL A 895 20.45 26.54 -14.19
CA VAL A 895 20.41 27.00 -12.79
C VAL A 895 21.45 26.28 -11.95
N GLN A 896 21.52 24.95 -12.02
CA GLN A 896 22.46 24.15 -11.22
C GLN A 896 23.92 24.62 -11.39
N PRO A 897 24.44 24.94 -12.59
CA PRO A 897 25.81 25.43 -12.73
C PRO A 897 26.05 26.77 -12.02
N VAL A 898 25.06 27.67 -12.04
CA VAL A 898 25.11 28.97 -11.36
C VAL A 898 25.11 28.77 -9.84
N LEU A 899 24.20 27.94 -9.33
CA LEU A 899 24.10 27.63 -7.91
C LEU A 899 25.35 26.91 -7.41
N ARG A 900 25.91 25.99 -8.19
CA ARG A 900 27.14 25.29 -7.81
C ARG A 900 28.34 26.26 -7.72
N ALA A 901 28.49 27.15 -8.70
CA ALA A 901 29.58 28.10 -8.74
C ALA A 901 29.46 29.23 -7.70
N SER A 902 28.26 29.77 -7.49
CA SER A 902 28.05 30.98 -6.68
C SER A 902 27.59 30.68 -5.26
N CYS A 903 26.82 29.61 -5.04
CA CYS A 903 26.17 29.32 -3.75
C CYS A 903 26.80 28.09 -3.06
N SER A 904 27.04 27.01 -3.81
CA SER A 904 27.58 25.77 -3.26
C SER A 904 29.08 25.85 -3.00
N ALA A 905 29.87 26.63 -3.75
CA ALA A 905 31.34 26.60 -3.68
C ALA A 905 31.96 26.94 -2.29
N GLY A 906 31.14 27.30 -1.29
CA GLY A 906 31.52 27.30 0.12
C GLY A 906 30.33 27.22 1.08
N CYS A 907 29.17 27.78 0.75
CA CYS A 907 28.12 28.03 1.76
C CYS A 907 27.00 26.98 1.82
N HIS A 908 26.53 26.47 0.68
CA HIS A 908 25.35 25.61 0.58
C HIS A 908 25.70 24.15 0.20
N GLN A 909 26.57 23.48 0.94
CA GLN A 909 26.94 22.05 0.75
C GLN A 909 26.58 21.20 1.97
N PRO A 910 26.44 19.87 1.85
CA PRO A 910 26.06 18.98 2.96
C PRO A 910 27.04 19.01 4.15
N GLY A 911 28.30 19.42 3.92
CA GLY A 911 29.35 19.50 4.95
C GLY A 911 29.64 20.90 5.50
N GLY A 912 28.96 21.95 5.01
CA GLY A 912 29.25 23.35 5.38
C GLY A 912 30.63 23.86 4.96
N ASN A 913 30.87 25.16 5.19
CA ASN A 913 32.15 25.83 4.88
C ASN A 913 33.31 25.17 5.66
N ALA A 914 34.18 24.41 4.98
CA ALA A 914 35.42 23.89 5.55
C ALA A 914 36.40 25.06 5.86
N GLY A 915 36.19 25.77 6.97
CA GLY A 915 37.18 26.71 7.51
C GLY A 915 36.69 28.04 8.11
N ALA A 916 35.39 28.36 8.09
CA ALA A 916 34.89 29.59 8.72
C ALA A 916 34.06 29.28 9.98
N SER A 917 34.57 29.71 11.14
CA SER A 917 33.87 29.58 12.43
C SER A 917 32.53 30.33 12.39
N GLN A 918 31.41 29.61 12.36
CA GLN A 918 30.10 30.20 12.58
C GLN A 918 29.85 30.32 14.08
N THR A 919 30.06 31.51 14.65
CA THR A 919 29.93 31.75 16.10
C THR A 919 28.51 32.12 16.55
N THR A 920 27.47 31.96 15.72
CA THR A 920 26.13 32.50 15.98
C THR A 920 25.01 31.46 15.80
N PRO A 921 24.12 31.24 16.78
CA PRO A 921 22.98 30.31 16.69
C PRO A 921 21.96 30.61 15.58
N SER A 922 22.03 31.77 14.91
CA SER A 922 21.07 32.21 13.90
C SER A 922 21.19 31.48 12.57
N TYR A 923 22.30 30.77 12.32
CA TYR A 923 22.56 30.12 11.04
C TYR A 923 22.04 28.70 10.94
N ALA A 924 21.67 28.10 12.08
CA ALA A 924 21.05 26.79 12.11
C ALA A 924 19.82 26.74 11.17
N ARG A 925 19.05 27.82 11.06
CA ARG A 925 17.80 27.84 10.28
C ARG A 925 17.97 28.12 8.77
N ASN A 926 19.16 28.00 8.18
CA ASN A 926 19.33 28.22 6.73
C ASN A 926 18.95 26.95 5.93
N ARG A 927 17.76 27.00 5.31
CA ARG A 927 16.97 25.89 4.77
C ARG A 927 17.35 25.41 3.36
N PHE A 928 18.42 25.93 2.74
CA PHE A 928 18.80 25.61 1.36
C PHE A 928 20.16 24.91 1.33
N ILE A 929 20.22 23.65 0.92
CA ILE A 929 21.45 22.84 0.81
C ILE A 929 21.48 22.18 -0.56
N LEU A 930 22.62 22.27 -1.23
CA LEU A 930 22.85 21.62 -2.51
C LEU A 930 23.77 20.41 -2.28
N THR A 931 23.23 19.20 -2.44
CA THR A 931 23.93 17.93 -2.26
C THR A 931 24.87 17.62 -3.42
N GLY A 932 24.65 18.27 -4.57
CA GLY A 932 25.35 17.97 -5.82
C GLY A 932 24.69 16.85 -6.63
N ASP A 933 23.68 16.18 -6.07
CA ASP A 933 22.77 15.32 -6.80
C ASP A 933 21.77 16.18 -7.60
N PRO A 934 21.65 16.02 -8.92
CA PRO A 934 20.76 16.86 -9.74
C PRO A 934 19.29 16.82 -9.31
N GLY A 935 18.75 15.66 -8.93
CA GLY A 935 17.36 15.52 -8.52
C GLY A 935 17.09 16.16 -7.16
N GLY A 936 17.95 15.88 -6.18
CA GLY A 936 17.91 16.49 -4.85
C GLY A 936 18.07 18.02 -4.90
N ASP A 937 19.07 18.50 -5.66
CA ASP A 937 19.32 19.94 -5.86
C ASP A 937 18.16 20.64 -6.58
N TYR A 938 17.52 19.96 -7.53
CA TYR A 938 16.35 20.47 -8.23
C TYR A 938 15.18 20.63 -7.25
N ASN A 939 14.81 19.56 -6.54
CA ASN A 939 13.68 19.53 -5.62
C ASN A 939 13.84 20.57 -4.49
N VAL A 940 15.03 20.68 -3.89
CA VAL A 940 15.29 21.67 -2.84
C VAL A 940 15.28 23.11 -3.40
N THR A 941 15.68 23.32 -4.66
CA THR A 941 15.62 24.64 -5.31
C THR A 941 14.20 25.11 -5.54
N LEU A 942 13.27 24.22 -5.93
CA LEU A 942 11.85 24.56 -6.08
C LEU A 942 11.25 25.11 -4.78
N THR A 943 11.68 24.60 -3.61
CA THR A 943 11.21 25.09 -2.29
C THR A 943 11.63 26.54 -1.98
N MET A 944 12.60 27.10 -2.71
CA MET A 944 13.06 28.48 -2.53
C MET A 944 12.29 29.50 -3.38
N ILE A 945 11.33 29.01 -4.19
CA ILE A 945 10.45 29.80 -5.03
C ILE A 945 9.06 29.84 -4.36
N SER A 946 8.69 30.99 -3.84
CA SER A 946 7.40 31.27 -3.20
C SER A 946 6.39 31.97 -4.14
N ASP A 947 6.85 32.57 -5.24
CA ASP A 947 6.05 33.29 -6.22
C ASP A 947 6.74 33.25 -7.61
N THR A 948 6.26 32.37 -8.50
CA THR A 948 6.77 32.25 -9.87
C THR A 948 6.58 33.51 -10.71
N CYS A 949 5.62 34.37 -10.38
CA CYS A 949 5.32 35.60 -11.12
C CYS A 949 6.05 36.84 -10.58
N ASN A 950 6.75 36.71 -9.44
CA ASN A 950 7.60 37.75 -8.87
C ASN A 950 8.98 37.21 -8.50
N ALA A 951 9.78 36.88 -9.53
CA ALA A 951 11.11 36.29 -9.38
C ALA A 951 11.96 36.99 -8.29
N ALA A 952 12.02 38.32 -8.29
CA ALA A 952 12.84 39.10 -7.36
C ALA A 952 12.44 38.98 -5.88
N ALA A 953 11.19 38.60 -5.57
CA ALA A 953 10.72 38.41 -4.19
C ALA A 953 11.17 37.06 -3.60
N ASN A 954 11.48 36.07 -4.44
CA ASN A 954 11.85 34.72 -4.01
C ASN A 954 13.18 34.70 -3.27
N TYR A 955 13.30 33.88 -2.23
CA TYR A 955 14.53 33.78 -1.43
C TYR A 955 15.75 33.29 -2.22
N LEU A 956 15.52 32.51 -3.28
CA LEU A 956 16.57 32.08 -4.19
C LEU A 956 17.34 33.25 -4.83
N LEU A 957 16.68 34.41 -5.01
CA LEU A 957 17.26 35.62 -5.58
C LEU A 957 17.45 36.71 -4.52
N SER A 958 16.42 37.02 -3.73
CA SER A 958 16.43 38.17 -2.82
C SER A 958 17.50 38.07 -1.74
N ARG A 959 17.76 36.88 -1.19
CA ARG A 959 18.75 36.70 -0.12
C ARG A 959 20.19 36.86 -0.65
N PRO A 960 20.68 36.10 -1.64
CA PRO A 960 22.06 36.20 -2.10
C PRO A 960 22.39 37.52 -2.82
N SER A 961 21.37 38.31 -3.18
CA SER A 961 21.50 39.67 -3.72
C SER A 961 21.70 40.77 -2.68
N THR A 962 21.55 40.48 -1.37
CA THR A 962 21.80 41.45 -0.30
C THR A 962 23.24 41.38 0.23
N VAL A 963 23.74 42.50 0.78
CA VAL A 963 25.03 42.56 1.45
C VAL A 963 24.84 43.11 2.87
N PRO A 964 25.31 42.39 3.91
CA PRO A 964 25.88 41.04 3.85
C PRO A 964 24.78 39.96 3.67
N HIS A 965 25.11 38.89 2.95
CA HIS A 965 24.34 37.65 2.87
C HIS A 965 25.16 36.47 3.43
N PRO A 966 24.69 35.83 4.52
CA PRO A 966 23.50 36.19 5.30
C PRO A 966 23.68 37.51 6.04
N ALA A 967 22.57 38.10 6.49
CA ALA A 967 22.60 39.31 7.33
C ALA A 967 23.54 39.10 8.53
N GLY A 968 24.50 40.01 8.73
CA GLY A 968 25.53 39.90 9.75
C GLY A 968 26.86 39.24 9.33
N ALA A 969 27.03 38.77 8.09
CA ALA A 969 28.31 38.22 7.64
C ALA A 969 29.39 39.32 7.56
N ALA A 970 30.38 39.26 8.46
CA ALA A 970 31.45 40.23 8.53
C ALA A 970 32.45 40.05 7.38
N GLY A 971 32.80 41.14 6.68
CA GLY A 971 33.82 41.14 5.62
C GLY A 971 33.30 40.91 4.19
N GLN A 972 32.01 40.62 4.01
CA GLN A 972 31.40 40.59 2.69
C GLN A 972 31.09 42.00 2.19
N SER A 973 31.73 42.41 1.10
CA SER A 973 31.54 43.74 0.47
C SER A 973 30.74 43.69 -0.84
N ALA A 974 30.44 42.50 -1.35
CA ALA A 974 29.69 42.29 -2.59
C ALA A 974 28.66 41.17 -2.44
N ALA A 975 27.54 41.28 -3.15
CA ALA A 975 26.49 40.27 -3.15
C ALA A 975 27.00 38.97 -3.78
N VAL A 976 26.60 37.82 -3.24
CA VAL A 976 26.95 36.49 -3.78
C VAL A 976 26.32 36.29 -5.16
N LEU A 977 25.10 36.82 -5.33
CA LEU A 977 24.37 36.83 -6.60
C LEU A 977 23.85 38.25 -6.85
N PRO A 978 24.67 39.18 -7.38
CA PRO A 978 24.26 40.57 -7.57
C PRO A 978 23.07 40.69 -8.52
N VAL A 979 22.12 41.58 -8.20
CA VAL A 979 20.98 41.91 -9.08
C VAL A 979 21.51 42.35 -10.44
N GLY A 980 20.98 41.73 -11.51
CA GLY A 980 21.37 42.01 -12.89
C GLY A 980 22.64 41.29 -13.37
N SER A 981 23.29 40.47 -12.53
CA SER A 981 24.33 39.56 -13.00
C SER A 981 23.78 38.50 -13.97
N ALA A 982 24.65 37.88 -14.78
CA ALA A 982 24.24 36.80 -15.69
C ALA A 982 23.59 35.62 -14.94
N GLY A 983 24.16 35.23 -13.79
CA GLY A 983 23.59 34.19 -12.93
C GLY A 983 22.24 34.58 -12.33
N TYR A 984 22.10 35.82 -11.82
CA TYR A 984 20.81 36.32 -11.32
C TYR A 984 19.75 36.29 -12.42
N THR A 985 20.10 36.76 -13.61
CA THR A 985 19.18 36.86 -14.75
C THR A 985 18.77 35.48 -15.26
N ALA A 986 19.70 34.52 -15.32
CA ALA A 986 19.39 33.14 -15.69
C ALA A 986 18.37 32.50 -14.72
N ILE A 987 18.62 32.63 -13.41
CA ILE A 987 17.71 32.11 -12.37
C ILE A 987 16.36 32.86 -12.40
N ALA A 988 16.35 34.18 -12.55
CA ALA A 988 15.12 34.98 -12.61
C ALA A 988 14.25 34.63 -13.83
N ASN A 989 14.87 34.45 -14.99
CA ASN A 989 14.17 34.04 -16.22
C ASN A 989 13.62 32.63 -16.08
N TRP A 990 14.38 31.71 -15.47
CA TRP A 990 13.91 30.36 -15.17
C TRP A 990 12.70 30.40 -14.23
N ILE A 991 12.76 31.09 -13.09
CA ILE A 991 11.60 31.22 -12.19
C ILE A 991 10.37 31.79 -12.92
N THR A 992 10.57 32.82 -13.74
CA THR A 992 9.49 33.51 -14.45
C THR A 992 8.87 32.63 -15.54
N SER A 993 9.57 31.63 -16.09
CA SER A 993 8.98 30.72 -17.08
C SER A 993 7.86 29.86 -16.47
N GLY A 994 7.90 29.63 -15.16
CA GLY A 994 6.83 28.99 -14.40
C GLY A 994 5.62 29.90 -14.12
N CYS A 995 5.70 31.21 -14.36
CA CYS A 995 4.55 32.09 -14.16
C CYS A 995 3.44 31.74 -15.17
N THR A 996 2.33 31.25 -14.65
CA THR A 996 1.11 31.00 -15.40
C THR A 996 0.16 32.20 -15.25
N PRO A 997 -0.33 32.80 -16.35
CA PRO A 997 -1.29 33.91 -16.29
C PRO A 997 -2.62 33.57 -15.64
#